data_AF-A0A9D9EIJ0-F1
#
_entry.id   AF-A0A9D9EIJ0-F1
#
_cell.length_a   1.000
_cell.length_b   1.000
_cell.length_c   1.000
_cell.angle_alpha   90.00
_cell.angle_beta   90.00
_cell.angle_gamma   90.00
#
_symmetry.space_group_name_H-M   'P 1'
#
loop_
_entity.id
_entity.type
_entity.pdbx_description
1 polymer ?
#
loop_
_entity_poly.entity_id
_entity_poly.type
_entity_poly.pdbx_seq_one_letter_code
_entity_poly.pdbx_strand_id
1 'polypeptide(L)'
;MLCMNSAASGPDGEGVSRYVDPFIGTTNFGTTNPGAVCPNGLMSVSPFNVMGSELNAWDKDSRWWSTPYTFENKFFTGFSHVNLSGVGCPELGALLTMPSAGPLQVDYHIYGSEYTDEHAEPGYYTNVLTSYGIKTEVTATPRTSAERYTFPGGEGHILLNLGEGLTNETGAMVRKVSDTEIEGMRLLGTFCYNPQAVFPVYFVMRVSKAPKASGFWKKQRPMTGVEAEWTPDNGKYKLYTRYGRELAGDDIGYWFSFDTEEGEQIQVQMGVSFVSTENARENLDAEQEGFDFDAVRSRAAAQWERDLSKIRVQGGTDAQKTVFYTGLYHALIHPNILNDVNGEYPLMESDGVGKVPEGENRYTVFSLWDTYRNLHQLMTLLYPDRQLDMVRSMIGIYEEWGWMPKWELYGRETFTMEGDPAIPVIADTWFKGLKDFDIETAYQAFVKSATTPGAQNRMRPDIDPYIERGYIPLGVFAADLSGDNAVSHALEYYIADHALSLLADSLGHSGDAERFREASLGYRHYYCPEYGTLRPLNMDGTFYSPFNPRQGENFETAPGFHEGSAWNYTFYVPHDVQGLAKLMGGKKKFVDKLQMVFDEGLYDPANEPDIAYPYLFSYFKGEEWRTQKTVKELLEKYYRPEPDGIPGNDDTGTMSAWAVF
;
A
#
# COMPACT_ATOMS: atom_id res chain seq x y z
N MET A 1 -32.74 -2.82 15.60
CA MET A 1 -32.81 -3.89 16.63
C MET A 1 -31.88 -5.00 16.16
N LEU A 2 -30.59 -4.86 16.49
CA LEU A 2 -29.51 -5.68 15.96
C LEU A 2 -29.18 -6.78 16.98
N CYS A 3 -29.29 -8.04 16.55
CA CYS A 3 -28.83 -9.18 17.33
C CYS A 3 -27.32 -9.10 17.52
N MET A 4 -26.87 -8.91 18.76
CA MET A 4 -25.51 -9.19 19.18
C MET A 4 -25.25 -10.69 18.98
N ASN A 5 -24.54 -11.06 17.91
CA ASN A 5 -23.96 -12.39 17.81
C ASN A 5 -22.73 -12.42 18.71
N SER A 6 -22.81 -13.16 19.81
CA SER A 6 -21.67 -13.44 20.68
C SER A 6 -20.60 -14.15 19.87
N ALA A 7 -19.43 -13.53 19.70
CA ALA A 7 -18.26 -14.18 19.14
C ALA A 7 -17.92 -15.41 19.99
N ALA A 8 -17.88 -16.58 19.36
CA ALA A 8 -17.52 -17.83 20.02
C ALA A 8 -16.04 -17.79 20.43
N SER A 9 -15.78 -17.75 21.73
CA SER A 9 -14.45 -17.94 22.33
C SER A 9 -13.99 -19.38 22.08
N GLY A 10 -12.77 -19.53 21.55
CA GLY A 10 -12.13 -20.85 21.38
C GLY A 10 -11.75 -21.48 22.73
N PRO A 11 -11.17 -22.69 22.73
CA PRO A 11 -10.94 -23.49 23.94
C PRO A 11 -9.99 -22.84 24.98
N ASP A 12 -9.28 -21.78 24.63
CA ASP A 12 -8.37 -21.04 25.56
C ASP A 12 -8.90 -19.67 26.02
N GLY A 13 -10.13 -19.29 25.68
CA GLY A 13 -10.78 -18.08 26.21
C GLY A 13 -10.22 -16.72 25.76
N GLU A 14 -9.05 -16.67 25.12
CA GLU A 14 -8.43 -15.45 24.59
C GLU A 14 -8.50 -15.38 23.05
N GLY A 15 -8.67 -14.18 22.50
CA GLY A 15 -8.81 -13.91 21.06
C GLY A 15 -7.53 -14.12 20.27
N VAL A 16 -7.63 -14.29 18.95
CA VAL A 16 -6.47 -14.50 18.07
C VAL A 16 -5.69 -13.21 17.78
N SER A 17 -6.33 -12.04 17.91
CA SER A 17 -5.71 -10.74 17.70
C SER A 17 -4.51 -10.47 18.62
N ARG A 18 -4.43 -11.14 19.79
CA ARG A 18 -3.31 -11.04 20.73
C ARG A 18 -1.95 -11.44 20.15
N TYR A 19 -1.95 -12.22 19.06
CA TYR A 19 -0.72 -12.67 18.42
C TYR A 19 -0.18 -11.63 17.43
N VAL A 20 -0.98 -10.66 17.00
CA VAL A 20 -0.54 -9.65 16.05
C VAL A 20 0.47 -8.72 16.70
N ASP A 21 1.58 -8.53 16.01
CA ASP A 21 2.62 -7.56 16.32
C ASP A 21 2.77 -6.58 15.14
N PRO A 22 2.18 -5.37 15.21
CA PRO A 22 2.29 -4.36 14.16
C PRO A 22 3.69 -3.78 13.93
N PHE A 23 4.68 -4.12 14.76
CA PHE A 23 6.07 -3.66 14.55
C PHE A 23 6.82 -4.51 13.52
N ILE A 24 6.36 -5.72 13.20
CA ILE A 24 7.02 -6.58 12.22
C ILE A 24 6.99 -5.92 10.83
N GLY A 25 8.15 -5.74 10.21
CA GLY A 25 8.31 -5.08 8.92
C GLY A 25 8.50 -3.56 9.00
N THR A 26 8.74 -3.00 10.18
CA THR A 26 8.94 -1.55 10.37
C THR A 26 10.41 -1.13 10.26
N THR A 27 11.28 -2.03 9.82
CA THR A 27 12.68 -1.78 9.44
C THR A 27 13.06 -2.72 8.29
N ASN A 28 14.33 -2.72 7.86
CA ASN A 28 14.86 -3.56 6.78
C ASN A 28 14.09 -3.42 5.45
N PHE A 29 13.57 -2.23 5.18
CA PHE A 29 12.73 -1.98 4.01
C PHE A 29 11.45 -2.84 3.98
N GLY A 30 10.96 -3.34 5.12
CA GLY A 30 9.62 -3.93 5.19
C GLY A 30 8.50 -2.92 4.90
N THR A 31 8.79 -1.63 5.13
CA THR A 31 7.95 -0.45 4.82
C THR A 31 6.52 -0.50 5.38
N THR A 32 6.27 -1.35 6.38
CA THR A 32 5.03 -1.35 7.18
C THR A 32 5.06 -0.23 8.23
N ASN A 33 3.97 -0.08 8.97
CA ASN A 33 3.88 0.87 10.08
C ASN A 33 2.93 0.38 11.20
N PRO A 34 3.19 0.73 12.48
CA PRO A 34 2.45 0.20 13.62
C PRO A 34 1.17 1.00 13.94
N GLY A 35 0.71 1.82 13.00
CA GLY A 35 -0.40 2.74 13.20
C GLY A 35 -1.73 2.05 13.44
N ALA A 36 -2.66 2.77 14.06
CA ALA A 36 -4.02 2.29 14.24
C ALA A 36 -4.79 2.34 12.92
N VAL A 37 -5.35 1.21 12.51
CA VAL A 37 -6.16 1.06 11.29
C VAL A 37 -7.23 -0.02 11.51
N CYS A 38 -8.36 0.07 10.81
CA CYS A 38 -9.35 -1.02 10.73
C CYS A 38 -9.09 -1.88 9.49
N PRO A 39 -9.52 -3.16 9.46
CA PRO A 39 -9.40 -4.00 8.26
C PRO A 39 -9.96 -3.31 7.02
N ASN A 40 -9.11 -3.12 6.01
CA ASN A 40 -9.34 -2.44 4.74
C ASN A 40 -9.97 -1.04 4.88
N GLY A 41 -9.76 -0.37 6.03
CA GLY A 41 -10.26 0.98 6.28
C GLY A 41 -9.49 2.04 5.50
N LEU A 42 -10.15 3.15 5.15
CA LEU A 42 -9.54 4.33 4.56
C LEU A 42 -8.59 5.03 5.54
N MET A 43 -9.01 5.11 6.81
CA MET A 43 -8.25 5.79 7.85
C MET A 43 -7.20 4.87 8.47
N SER A 44 -5.96 5.30 8.41
CA SER A 44 -4.87 4.86 9.29
C SER A 44 -4.26 6.05 10.00
N VAL A 45 -3.86 5.85 11.26
CA VAL A 45 -3.23 6.88 12.11
C VAL A 45 -1.91 6.35 12.61
N SER A 46 -0.81 6.80 12.01
CA SER A 46 0.50 6.20 12.20
C SER A 46 1.47 7.19 12.84
N PRO A 47 2.33 6.74 13.77
CA PRO A 47 3.39 7.59 14.28
C PRO A 47 4.30 8.04 13.15
N PHE A 48 4.63 9.33 13.12
CA PHE A 48 5.54 9.90 12.14
C PHE A 48 6.87 10.20 12.83
N ASN A 49 7.91 9.44 12.49
CA ASN A 49 9.24 9.57 13.13
C ASN A 49 10.40 9.70 12.14
N VAL A 50 10.11 9.97 10.87
CA VAL A 50 11.08 9.88 9.76
C VAL A 50 11.58 11.23 9.25
N MET A 51 11.38 12.33 9.99
CA MET A 51 11.70 13.68 9.49
C MET A 51 12.43 14.58 10.49
N GLY A 52 13.49 15.20 9.98
CA GLY A 52 14.22 16.38 10.42
C GLY A 52 14.67 16.39 11.87
N SER A 53 15.41 15.36 12.23
CA SER A 53 16.19 15.34 13.46
C SER A 53 17.51 14.62 13.27
N GLU A 54 18.59 15.20 13.80
CA GLU A 54 19.90 14.54 13.87
C GLU A 54 19.90 13.31 14.79
N LEU A 55 18.84 13.11 15.58
CA LEU A 55 18.64 11.91 16.40
C LEU A 55 18.14 10.70 15.60
N ASN A 56 17.62 10.93 14.39
CA ASN A 56 17.11 9.86 13.55
C ASN A 56 18.26 9.08 12.92
N ALA A 57 18.12 7.76 12.90
CA ALA A 57 19.01 6.89 12.12
C ALA A 57 18.76 7.10 10.62
N TRP A 58 17.50 7.36 10.26
CA TRP A 58 17.05 7.49 8.88
C TRP A 58 16.13 8.70 8.73
N ASP A 59 16.42 9.52 7.72
CA ASP A 59 15.58 10.68 7.41
C ASP A 59 14.98 10.50 6.01
N LYS A 60 13.66 10.73 5.90
CA LYS A 60 12.90 10.55 4.66
C LYS A 60 13.42 11.42 3.51
N ASP A 61 14.02 12.57 3.82
CA ASP A 61 14.51 13.52 2.81
C ASP A 61 15.99 13.27 2.45
N SER A 62 16.65 12.34 3.16
CA SER A 62 18.05 11.97 2.92
C SER A 62 18.23 10.78 1.98
N ARG A 63 17.16 10.05 1.68
CA ARG A 63 17.16 8.86 0.82
C ARG A 63 15.76 8.59 0.27
N TRP A 64 15.64 7.61 -0.61
CA TRP A 64 14.33 7.09 -1.01
C TRP A 64 13.66 6.39 0.19
N TRP A 65 12.50 6.90 0.61
CA TRP A 65 11.84 6.46 1.83
C TRP A 65 10.32 6.51 1.69
N SER A 66 9.64 5.39 1.94
CA SER A 66 8.20 5.23 1.62
C SER A 66 7.29 4.97 2.83
N THR A 67 7.82 4.96 4.06
CA THR A 67 7.05 4.69 5.29
C THR A 67 7.09 5.85 6.29
N PRO A 68 5.99 6.17 6.99
CA PRO A 68 5.97 7.21 8.04
C PRO A 68 6.77 6.85 9.28
N TYR A 69 7.13 5.59 9.44
CA TYR A 69 7.72 5.06 10.66
C TYR A 69 8.89 4.14 10.36
N THR A 70 9.94 4.25 11.17
CA THR A 70 11.01 3.23 11.26
C THR A 70 11.32 2.95 12.72
N PHE A 71 11.46 1.68 13.08
CA PHE A 71 11.67 1.27 14.47
C PHE A 71 12.94 1.85 15.11
N GLU A 72 13.96 2.15 14.31
CA GLU A 72 15.25 2.66 14.78
C GLU A 72 15.23 4.15 15.12
N ASN A 73 14.26 4.90 14.62
CA ASN A 73 14.17 6.34 14.86
C ASN A 73 13.55 6.64 16.21
N LYS A 74 14.01 7.73 16.81
CA LYS A 74 13.60 8.14 18.15
C LYS A 74 12.89 9.48 18.20
N PHE A 75 12.88 10.23 17.11
CA PHE A 75 12.29 11.56 17.09
C PHE A 75 10.91 11.55 16.43
N PHE A 76 9.89 11.84 17.22
CA PHE A 76 8.48 11.88 16.83
C PHE A 76 8.06 13.30 16.45
N THR A 77 7.42 13.45 15.29
CA THR A 77 6.95 14.75 14.76
C THR A 77 5.43 14.84 14.59
N GLY A 78 4.69 13.81 15.01
CA GLY A 78 3.24 13.79 15.04
C GLY A 78 2.65 12.45 14.59
N PHE A 79 1.32 12.39 14.49
CA PHE A 79 0.60 11.28 13.86
C PHE A 79 0.15 11.67 12.46
N SER A 80 0.56 10.91 11.44
CA SER A 80 0.01 11.05 10.08
C SER A 80 -1.27 10.27 9.90
N HIS A 81 -2.17 10.85 9.12
CA HIS A 81 -3.44 10.27 8.73
C HIS A 81 -3.40 9.83 7.26
N VAL A 82 -3.98 8.66 7.00
CA VAL A 82 -4.00 7.97 5.70
C VAL A 82 -2.57 7.67 5.23
N ASN A 83 -2.18 6.40 5.32
CA ASN A 83 -0.82 5.94 5.09
C ASN A 83 -0.84 4.68 4.21
N LEU A 84 0.17 4.55 3.34
CA LEU A 84 0.46 3.29 2.66
C LEU A 84 1.30 2.38 3.57
N SER A 85 1.22 1.07 3.35
CA SER A 85 1.98 0.05 4.08
C SER A 85 2.57 -0.95 3.11
N GLY A 86 3.88 -1.19 3.25
CA GLY A 86 4.61 -2.17 2.46
C GLY A 86 5.01 -1.68 1.07
N VAL A 87 4.80 -0.41 0.71
CA VAL A 87 5.01 0.07 -0.67
C VAL A 87 6.43 0.57 -0.91
N GLY A 88 6.89 0.45 -2.16
CA GLY A 88 8.21 0.93 -2.57
C GLY A 88 8.37 2.44 -2.74
N CYS A 89 7.31 3.23 -2.93
CA CYS A 89 7.41 4.68 -3.19
C CYS A 89 6.68 5.53 -2.14
N PRO A 90 7.19 6.74 -1.79
CA PRO A 90 6.50 7.65 -0.87
C PRO A 90 5.22 8.24 -1.46
N GLU A 91 4.15 8.23 -0.67
CA GLU A 91 2.92 9.01 -0.89
C GLU A 91 2.08 9.04 0.41
N LEU A 92 1.07 9.90 0.45
CA LEU A 92 0.15 10.07 1.58
C LEU A 92 0.92 10.48 2.85
N GLY A 93 0.57 9.90 4.00
CA GLY A 93 1.25 10.14 5.27
C GLY A 93 1.26 11.62 5.62
N ALA A 94 0.08 12.21 5.66
CA ALA A 94 -0.15 13.65 5.75
C ALA A 94 -1.02 14.00 6.96
N LEU A 95 -1.41 15.29 7.10
CA LEU A 95 -2.27 15.78 8.17
C LEU A 95 -1.72 15.44 9.57
N LEU A 96 -0.56 15.99 9.91
CA LEU A 96 0.15 15.59 11.13
C LEU A 96 -0.45 16.24 12.38
N THR A 97 -1.01 15.44 13.29
CA THR A 97 -1.43 15.91 14.61
C THR A 97 -0.29 15.77 15.62
N MET A 98 -0.06 16.78 16.45
CA MET A 98 1.01 16.73 17.46
C MET A 98 0.59 17.46 18.74
N PRO A 99 0.58 16.79 19.91
CA PRO A 99 0.44 17.46 21.19
C PRO A 99 1.81 17.96 21.69
N SER A 100 1.83 19.11 22.38
CA SER A 100 3.03 19.63 23.04
C SER A 100 2.67 20.40 24.32
N ALA A 101 3.66 20.65 25.17
CA ALA A 101 3.48 21.41 26.42
C ALA A 101 4.56 22.49 26.60
N GLY A 102 4.25 23.51 27.39
CA GLY A 102 5.11 24.67 27.58
C GLY A 102 4.88 25.74 26.52
N PRO A 103 5.88 26.58 26.19
CA PRO A 103 5.71 27.65 25.19
C PRO A 103 5.36 27.11 23.80
N LEU A 104 4.36 27.70 23.15
CA LEU A 104 3.93 27.32 21.79
C LEU A 104 5.10 27.36 20.78
N GLN A 105 5.30 26.23 20.10
CA GLN A 105 6.21 26.08 18.96
C GLN A 105 5.49 25.40 17.80
N VAL A 106 5.78 25.84 16.58
CA VAL A 106 5.19 25.32 15.34
C VAL A 106 6.22 24.82 14.33
N ASP A 107 7.51 24.94 14.69
CA ASP A 107 8.61 24.32 13.95
C ASP A 107 8.81 22.90 14.46
N TYR A 108 8.70 21.91 13.59
CA TYR A 108 8.75 20.49 13.96
C TYR A 108 10.14 20.07 14.47
N HIS A 109 11.20 20.79 14.09
CA HIS A 109 12.53 20.59 14.66
C HIS A 109 12.59 20.96 16.16
N ILE A 110 11.63 21.76 16.64
CA ILE A 110 11.57 22.26 18.01
C ILE A 110 10.43 21.57 18.78
N TYR A 111 9.24 21.48 18.19
CA TYR A 111 8.10 20.86 18.86
C TYR A 111 8.22 19.33 18.91
N GLY A 112 8.99 18.71 18.01
CA GLY A 112 9.17 17.27 17.99
C GLY A 112 9.80 16.76 19.29
N SER A 113 9.61 15.48 19.58
CA SER A 113 9.98 14.89 20.86
C SER A 113 10.61 13.53 20.67
N GLU A 114 11.61 13.20 21.50
CA GLU A 114 11.87 11.79 21.77
C GLU A 114 10.65 11.12 22.41
N TYR A 115 10.52 9.80 22.29
CA TYR A 115 9.40 9.07 22.87
C TYR A 115 9.83 7.78 23.56
N THR A 116 8.99 7.31 24.46
CA THR A 116 9.16 6.10 25.27
C THR A 116 7.82 5.38 25.43
N ASP A 117 7.81 4.23 26.10
CA ASP A 117 6.59 3.45 26.42
C ASP A 117 5.69 3.22 25.20
N GLU A 118 6.32 2.87 24.08
CA GLU A 118 5.65 2.60 22.81
C GLU A 118 4.95 1.24 22.83
N HIS A 119 3.71 1.20 22.36
CA HIS A 119 2.94 -0.03 22.23
C HIS A 119 1.92 0.06 21.09
N ALA A 120 1.75 -1.05 20.36
CA ALA A 120 0.81 -1.18 19.26
C ALA A 120 0.08 -2.52 19.34
N GLU A 121 -1.20 -2.52 18.98
CA GLU A 121 -2.05 -3.69 18.79
C GLU A 121 -3.06 -3.39 17.67
N PRO A 122 -3.77 -4.39 17.10
CA PRO A 122 -4.70 -4.15 16.01
C PRO A 122 -5.75 -3.06 16.30
N GLY A 123 -5.61 -1.92 15.62
CA GLY A 123 -6.49 -0.76 15.77
C GLY A 123 -6.13 0.22 16.90
N TYR A 124 -4.96 0.10 17.53
CA TYR A 124 -4.52 1.01 18.59
C TYR A 124 -3.00 1.20 18.63
N TYR A 125 -2.57 2.44 18.89
CA TYR A 125 -1.17 2.78 19.15
C TYR A 125 -1.05 3.77 20.31
N THR A 126 0.03 3.69 21.08
CA THR A 126 0.35 4.64 22.16
C THR A 126 1.85 4.83 22.32
N ASN A 127 2.25 6.03 22.73
CA ASN A 127 3.59 6.31 23.24
C ASN A 127 3.55 7.43 24.30
N VAL A 128 4.70 7.75 24.90
CA VAL A 128 4.88 8.90 25.79
C VAL A 128 5.95 9.83 25.22
N LEU A 129 5.58 11.09 24.98
CA LEU A 129 6.48 12.12 24.49
C LEU A 129 7.38 12.61 25.62
N THR A 130 8.66 12.23 25.58
CA THR A 130 9.64 12.47 26.65
C THR A 130 9.85 13.95 26.95
N SER A 131 9.86 14.82 25.93
CA SER A 131 10.06 16.27 26.11
C SER A 131 8.93 16.93 26.90
N TYR A 132 7.73 16.33 26.88
CA TYR A 132 6.52 16.94 27.43
C TYR A 132 5.88 16.12 28.56
N GLY A 133 6.25 14.85 28.75
CA GLY A 133 5.53 13.95 29.65
C GLY A 133 4.06 13.74 29.24
N ILE A 134 3.76 13.81 27.93
CA ILE A 134 2.41 13.63 27.39
C ILE A 134 2.26 12.17 26.94
N LYS A 135 1.24 11.47 27.46
CA LYS A 135 0.83 10.18 26.89
C LYS A 135 -0.06 10.43 25.68
N THR A 136 0.25 9.77 24.58
CA THR A 136 -0.52 9.79 23.34
C THR A 136 -1.20 8.45 23.12
N GLU A 137 -2.42 8.48 22.61
CA GLU A 137 -3.19 7.28 22.28
C GLU A 137 -4.00 7.57 21.02
N VAL A 138 -3.94 6.68 20.03
CA VAL A 138 -4.69 6.80 18.77
C VAL A 138 -5.41 5.50 18.43
N THR A 139 -6.57 5.63 17.83
CA THR A 139 -7.38 4.54 17.28
C THR A 139 -8.12 5.02 16.02
N ALA A 140 -8.72 4.10 15.27
CA ALA A 140 -9.37 4.39 14.01
C ALA A 140 -10.75 3.71 13.90
N THR A 141 -11.56 4.30 13.04
CA THR A 141 -12.76 3.72 12.43
C THR A 141 -12.45 3.53 10.93
N PRO A 142 -13.38 3.02 10.10
CA PRO A 142 -13.13 2.90 8.66
C PRO A 142 -12.70 4.20 7.97
N ARG A 143 -13.16 5.40 8.37
CA ARG A 143 -12.86 6.67 7.68
C ARG A 143 -12.44 7.82 8.61
N THR A 144 -12.38 7.58 9.91
CA THR A 144 -12.14 8.63 10.91
C THR A 144 -11.21 8.17 12.02
N SER A 145 -10.42 9.08 12.59
CA SER A 145 -9.54 8.83 13.73
C SER A 145 -10.15 9.32 15.03
N ALA A 146 -9.76 8.67 16.13
CA ALA A 146 -9.94 9.18 17.48
C ALA A 146 -8.59 9.17 18.19
N GLU A 147 -8.22 10.30 18.79
CA GLU A 147 -6.97 10.49 19.50
C GLU A 147 -7.25 10.97 20.93
N ARG A 148 -6.37 10.62 21.87
CA ARG A 148 -6.45 11.05 23.26
C ARG A 148 -5.05 11.42 23.77
N TYR A 149 -4.93 12.66 24.24
CA TYR A 149 -3.68 13.19 24.79
C TYR A 149 -3.84 13.50 26.27
N THR A 150 -2.99 12.89 27.09
CA THR A 150 -2.98 13.10 28.55
C THR A 150 -1.85 14.05 28.92
N PHE A 151 -2.19 15.25 29.39
CA PHE A 151 -1.24 16.32 29.69
C PHE A 151 -0.70 16.26 31.13
N PRO A 152 0.55 16.70 31.38
CA PRO A 152 1.12 16.80 32.73
C PRO A 152 0.60 18.01 33.53
N GLY A 153 -0.26 18.85 32.93
CA GLY A 153 -0.71 20.13 33.46
C GLY A 153 0.12 21.32 32.95
N GLY A 154 -0.44 22.52 33.06
CA GLY A 154 0.17 23.76 32.54
C GLY A 154 -0.31 24.12 31.13
N GLU A 155 0.50 24.87 30.38
CA GLU A 155 0.18 25.22 28.98
C GLU A 155 0.33 23.98 28.10
N GLY A 156 -0.77 23.58 27.45
CA GLY A 156 -0.82 22.46 26.51
C GLY A 156 -1.28 22.92 25.13
N HIS A 157 -0.76 22.28 24.09
CA HIS A 157 -1.09 22.57 22.70
C HIS A 157 -1.47 21.32 21.94
N ILE A 158 -2.33 21.48 20.94
CA ILE A 158 -2.57 20.50 19.89
C ILE A 158 -2.37 21.21 18.56
N LEU A 159 -1.50 20.66 17.72
CA LEU A 159 -1.10 21.19 16.43
C LEU A 159 -1.65 20.30 15.31
N LEU A 160 -2.09 20.91 14.21
CA LEU A 160 -2.29 20.23 12.92
C LEU A 160 -1.34 20.83 11.90
N ASN A 161 -0.28 20.10 11.57
CA ASN A 161 0.70 20.48 10.56
C ASN A 161 0.29 19.94 9.18
N LEU A 162 0.06 20.88 8.25
CA LEU A 162 -0.34 20.60 6.87
C LEU A 162 0.80 20.81 5.87
N GLY A 163 1.96 21.29 6.32
CA GLY A 163 3.15 21.50 5.49
C GLY A 163 3.93 20.22 5.22
N GLU A 164 4.00 19.35 6.22
CA GLU A 164 4.92 18.20 6.22
C GLU A 164 4.18 16.87 6.02
N GLY A 165 4.75 15.94 5.26
CA GLY A 165 4.21 14.58 5.08
C GLY A 165 5.18 13.67 4.31
N LEU A 166 4.72 12.47 3.96
CA LEU A 166 5.48 11.59 3.04
C LEU A 166 5.34 11.99 1.59
N THR A 167 4.14 12.43 1.19
CA THR A 167 3.92 12.95 -0.16
C THR A 167 4.95 14.02 -0.53
N ASN A 168 5.39 14.03 -1.79
CA ASN A 168 6.23 15.11 -2.31
C ASN A 168 5.40 16.33 -2.73
N GLU A 169 4.08 16.22 -2.76
CA GLU A 169 3.20 17.33 -3.16
C GLU A 169 2.96 18.29 -1.99
N THR A 170 2.83 19.58 -2.31
CA THR A 170 2.64 20.65 -1.33
C THR A 170 1.36 21.44 -1.57
N GLY A 171 0.96 22.20 -0.56
CA GLY A 171 -0.17 23.10 -0.63
C GLY A 171 -1.38 22.57 0.14
N ALA A 172 -1.92 23.45 0.99
CA ALA A 172 -3.07 23.17 1.80
C ALA A 172 -3.96 24.40 1.97
N MET A 173 -5.18 24.17 2.45
CA MET A 173 -6.10 25.20 2.93
C MET A 173 -6.72 24.75 4.24
N VAL A 174 -6.83 25.65 5.21
CA VAL A 174 -7.51 25.38 6.48
C VAL A 174 -8.40 26.55 6.89
N ARG A 175 -9.58 26.23 7.42
CA ARG A 175 -10.61 27.16 7.88
C ARG A 175 -11.04 26.83 9.30
N LYS A 176 -11.19 27.87 10.13
CA LYS A 176 -11.87 27.76 11.43
C LYS A 176 -13.38 27.75 11.23
N VAL A 177 -14.06 26.70 11.68
CA VAL A 177 -15.52 26.57 11.63
C VAL A 177 -16.15 27.03 12.94
N SER A 178 -15.57 26.59 14.06
CA SER A 178 -15.96 27.00 15.41
C SER A 178 -14.74 27.05 16.34
N ASP A 179 -14.92 27.31 17.63
CA ASP A 179 -13.81 27.30 18.59
C ASP A 179 -13.16 25.92 18.76
N THR A 180 -13.89 24.85 18.48
CA THR A 180 -13.44 23.46 18.65
C THR A 180 -13.37 22.70 17.34
N GLU A 181 -13.50 23.37 16.19
CA GLU A 181 -13.57 22.70 14.90
C GLU A 181 -12.89 23.49 13.78
N ILE A 182 -12.07 22.78 13.02
CA ILE A 182 -11.45 23.24 11.79
C ILE A 182 -11.73 22.23 10.67
N GLU A 183 -11.64 22.70 9.43
CA GLU A 183 -11.71 21.84 8.24
C GLU A 183 -10.80 22.39 7.16
N GLY A 184 -10.52 21.57 6.15
CA GLY A 184 -9.61 21.98 5.09
C GLY A 184 -9.32 20.89 4.09
N MET A 185 -8.24 21.12 3.34
CA MET A 185 -7.71 20.17 2.39
C MET A 185 -6.18 20.27 2.31
N ARG A 186 -5.57 19.21 1.80
CA ARG A 186 -4.17 19.17 1.40
C ARG A 186 -4.05 18.46 0.05
N LEU A 187 -3.15 18.93 -0.80
CA LEU A 187 -2.76 18.23 -2.02
C LEU A 187 -1.79 17.09 -1.70
N LEU A 188 -2.05 15.94 -2.30
CA LEU A 188 -1.23 14.73 -2.29
C LEU A 188 -0.98 14.32 -3.75
N GLY A 189 -0.02 13.43 -3.99
CA GLY A 189 0.30 12.96 -5.32
C GLY A 189 1.79 12.85 -5.60
N THR A 190 2.09 12.46 -6.84
CA THR A 190 3.43 12.17 -7.37
C THR A 190 4.02 10.79 -7.07
N PHE A 191 3.21 9.84 -6.60
CA PHE A 191 3.61 8.44 -6.38
C PHE A 191 4.40 7.82 -7.55
N CYS A 192 5.49 7.12 -7.23
CA CYS A 192 6.41 6.45 -8.16
C CYS A 192 6.71 7.26 -9.45
N TYR A 193 7.16 8.51 -9.31
CA TYR A 193 7.57 9.36 -10.44
C TYR A 193 6.43 9.79 -11.38
N ASN A 194 5.17 9.77 -10.93
CA ASN A 194 4.03 10.26 -11.71
C ASN A 194 3.63 11.70 -11.32
N PRO A 195 4.35 12.74 -11.79
CA PRO A 195 4.20 14.12 -11.29
C PRO A 195 2.86 14.79 -11.62
N GLN A 196 1.97 14.12 -12.35
CA GLN A 196 0.64 14.64 -12.70
C GLN A 196 -0.50 13.88 -12.01
N ALA A 197 -0.18 12.76 -11.34
CA ALA A 197 -1.13 12.02 -10.52
C ALA A 197 -1.28 12.73 -9.16
N VAL A 198 -2.05 13.82 -9.16
CA VAL A 198 -2.28 14.69 -8.00
C VAL A 198 -3.77 14.68 -7.64
N PHE A 199 -4.06 14.65 -6.33
CA PHE A 199 -5.40 14.59 -5.78
C PHE A 199 -5.47 15.24 -4.39
N PRO A 200 -6.62 15.82 -3.99
CA PRO A 200 -6.79 16.37 -2.66
C PRO A 200 -7.21 15.30 -1.64
N VAL A 201 -6.78 15.46 -0.39
CA VAL A 201 -7.47 14.91 0.79
C VAL A 201 -8.17 16.05 1.52
N TYR A 202 -9.44 15.87 1.83
CA TYR A 202 -10.25 16.79 2.63
C TYR A 202 -10.35 16.28 4.06
N PHE A 203 -10.39 17.19 5.03
CA PHE A 203 -10.48 16.82 6.44
C PHE A 203 -11.42 17.72 7.24
N VAL A 204 -11.93 17.16 8.34
CA VAL A 204 -12.57 17.87 9.46
C VAL A 204 -11.91 17.40 10.74
N MET A 205 -11.47 18.33 11.59
CA MET A 205 -10.86 18.03 12.88
C MET A 205 -11.62 18.73 14.02
N ARG A 206 -11.95 17.99 15.08
CA ARG A 206 -12.60 18.49 16.29
C ARG A 206 -11.76 18.22 17.53
N VAL A 207 -11.80 19.14 18.51
CA VAL A 207 -11.18 18.97 19.84
C VAL A 207 -12.25 18.93 20.93
N SER A 208 -12.06 18.10 21.96
CA SER A 208 -13.07 17.88 23.01
C SER A 208 -13.22 19.02 24.02
N LYS A 209 -12.25 19.95 24.05
CA LYS A 209 -12.19 21.08 24.98
C LYS A 209 -12.13 22.38 24.18
N ALA A 210 -12.86 23.41 24.63
CA ALA A 210 -12.71 24.75 24.06
C ALA A 210 -11.31 25.30 24.37
N PRO A 211 -10.54 25.73 23.35
CA PRO A 211 -9.20 26.28 23.57
C PRO A 211 -9.28 27.67 24.20
N LYS A 212 -8.26 28.01 25.00
CA LYS A 212 -8.05 29.38 25.50
C LYS A 212 -7.65 30.33 24.38
N ALA A 213 -6.89 29.83 23.41
CA ALA A 213 -6.49 30.55 22.22
C ALA A 213 -6.27 29.55 21.08
N SER A 214 -6.51 30.00 19.85
CA SER A 214 -6.21 29.24 18.65
C SER A 214 -5.76 30.17 17.53
N GLY A 215 -5.12 29.62 16.51
CA GLY A 215 -4.69 30.41 15.37
C GLY A 215 -3.97 29.58 14.32
N PHE A 216 -3.52 30.27 13.29
CA PHE A 216 -2.81 29.65 12.18
C PHE A 216 -1.31 29.89 12.30
N TRP A 217 -0.52 29.11 11.56
CA TRP A 217 0.83 29.50 11.19
C TRP A 217 1.06 29.37 9.68
N LYS A 218 2.08 30.08 9.18
CA LYS A 218 2.61 29.91 7.82
C LYS A 218 4.10 30.22 7.79
N LYS A 219 4.90 29.35 7.16
CA LYS A 219 6.31 29.66 6.86
C LYS A 219 6.39 30.78 5.83
N GLN A 220 7.03 31.88 6.21
CA GLN A 220 7.25 32.97 5.25
C GLN A 220 8.47 32.63 4.40
N ARG A 221 8.35 32.87 3.09
CA ARG A 221 9.47 32.73 2.15
C ARG A 221 10.68 33.55 2.62
N PRO A 222 11.91 33.07 2.39
CA PRO A 222 13.10 33.90 2.52
C PRO A 222 13.02 35.13 1.60
N MET A 223 13.35 36.29 2.15
CA MET A 223 13.40 37.59 1.51
C MET A 223 14.83 38.12 1.58
N THR A 224 15.19 39.01 0.64
CA THR A 224 16.53 39.60 0.55
C THR A 224 16.45 41.14 0.48
N GLY A 225 17.57 41.81 0.79
CA GLY A 225 17.66 43.27 0.75
C GLY A 225 16.79 43.96 1.81
N VAL A 226 16.32 45.17 1.50
CA VAL A 226 15.52 45.99 2.43
C VAL A 226 14.21 45.29 2.84
N GLU A 227 13.67 44.41 1.98
CA GLU A 227 12.46 43.64 2.31
C GLU A 227 12.69 42.66 3.48
N ALA A 228 13.91 42.16 3.64
CA ALA A 228 14.28 41.32 4.77
C ALA A 228 14.36 42.10 6.09
N GLU A 229 14.83 43.35 6.05
CA GLU A 229 15.11 44.16 7.24
C GLU A 229 13.84 44.58 7.99
N TRP A 230 12.75 44.86 7.27
CA TRP A 230 11.48 45.28 7.84
C TRP A 230 10.46 44.14 8.03
N THR A 231 10.82 42.89 7.72
CA THR A 231 9.95 41.71 7.84
C THR A 231 10.46 40.79 8.95
N PRO A 232 9.94 40.89 10.20
CA PRO A 232 10.44 40.12 11.34
C PRO A 232 10.38 38.60 11.14
N ASP A 233 9.38 38.15 10.38
CA ASP A 233 9.10 36.74 10.09
C ASP A 233 9.86 36.22 8.85
N ASN A 234 10.80 36.98 8.28
CA ASN A 234 11.57 36.57 7.10
C ASN A 234 12.19 35.17 7.27
N GLY A 235 11.80 34.21 6.42
CA GLY A 235 12.29 32.83 6.45
C GLY A 235 11.83 32.03 7.68
N LYS A 236 10.85 32.53 8.44
CA LYS A 236 10.38 31.94 9.71
C LYS A 236 8.89 31.63 9.67
N TYR A 237 8.45 30.80 10.59
CA TYR A 237 7.03 30.58 10.84
C TYR A 237 6.40 31.83 11.48
N LYS A 238 5.38 32.37 10.83
CA LYS A 238 4.56 33.47 11.34
C LYS A 238 3.30 32.94 11.99
N LEU A 239 3.03 33.37 13.23
CA LEU A 239 1.78 33.06 13.93
C LEU A 239 0.69 34.10 13.63
N TYR A 240 -0.50 33.61 13.28
CA TYR A 240 -1.68 34.43 13.03
C TYR A 240 -2.69 34.25 14.16
N THR A 241 -2.58 35.08 15.20
CA THR A 241 -3.39 34.99 16.44
C THR A 241 -4.73 35.73 16.37
N ARG A 242 -4.93 36.56 15.33
CA ARG A 242 -6.14 37.38 15.15
C ARG A 242 -6.82 37.17 13.79
N TYR A 243 -6.20 36.39 12.91
CA TYR A 243 -6.78 36.05 11.62
C TYR A 243 -7.82 34.94 11.83
N GLY A 244 -8.98 35.05 11.18
CA GLY A 244 -10.11 34.14 11.41
C GLY A 244 -10.85 33.75 10.13
N ARG A 245 -10.18 33.80 8.97
CA ARG A 245 -10.71 33.32 7.68
C ARG A 245 -9.86 32.15 7.17
N GLU A 246 -10.18 31.59 6.01
CA GLU A 246 -9.35 30.53 5.42
C GLU A 246 -7.90 30.99 5.17
N LEU A 247 -6.94 30.14 5.53
CA LEU A 247 -5.53 30.31 5.20
C LEU A 247 -5.13 29.25 4.17
N ALA A 248 -4.46 29.68 3.09
CA ALA A 248 -3.94 28.78 2.07
C ALA A 248 -2.44 29.02 1.79
N GLY A 249 -1.80 27.95 1.33
CA GLY A 249 -0.43 27.94 0.81
C GLY A 249 0.38 26.77 1.34
N ASP A 250 1.69 26.85 1.10
CA ASP A 250 2.65 25.86 1.58
C ASP A 250 3.00 26.11 3.06
N ASP A 251 3.42 25.05 3.75
CA ASP A 251 3.90 25.08 5.15
C ASP A 251 2.99 25.86 6.11
N ILE A 252 1.69 25.54 6.06
CA ILE A 252 0.67 26.09 6.96
C ILE A 252 0.25 25.08 8.02
N GLY A 253 -0.44 25.56 9.05
CA GLY A 253 -1.16 24.70 9.98
C GLY A 253 -2.00 25.47 10.98
N TYR A 254 -2.58 24.74 11.93
CA TYR A 254 -3.48 25.28 12.94
C TYR A 254 -3.14 24.79 14.35
N TRP A 255 -3.12 25.69 15.33
CA TRP A 255 -2.81 25.36 16.73
C TRP A 255 -3.99 25.68 17.64
N PHE A 256 -4.19 24.83 18.64
CA PHE A 256 -5.09 25.00 19.77
C PHE A 256 -4.26 25.07 21.05
N SER A 257 -4.53 26.02 21.93
CA SER A 257 -3.85 26.18 23.22
C SER A 257 -4.82 26.09 24.39
N PHE A 258 -4.41 25.39 25.43
CA PHE A 258 -5.20 25.07 26.61
C PHE A 258 -4.42 25.40 27.89
N ASP A 259 -5.12 25.80 28.93
CA ASP A 259 -4.63 25.64 30.30
C ASP A 259 -5.10 24.25 30.77
N THR A 260 -4.16 23.37 31.12
CA THR A 260 -4.42 21.96 31.46
C THR A 260 -4.15 21.65 32.94
N GLU A 261 -4.93 20.72 33.49
CA GLU A 261 -4.64 20.11 34.79
C GLU A 261 -3.78 18.85 34.61
N GLU A 262 -3.08 18.43 35.68
CA GLU A 262 -2.29 17.19 35.67
C GLU A 262 -3.21 15.98 35.41
N GLY A 263 -2.88 15.19 34.38
CA GLY A 263 -3.68 14.04 33.96
C GLY A 263 -4.92 14.41 33.13
N GLU A 264 -5.11 15.69 32.78
CA GLU A 264 -6.23 16.08 31.94
C GLU A 264 -6.11 15.48 30.53
N GLN A 265 -7.22 14.90 30.05
CA GLN A 265 -7.30 14.29 28.73
C GLN A 265 -8.04 15.20 27.76
N ILE A 266 -7.40 15.55 26.66
CA ILE A 266 -8.04 16.23 25.52
C ILE A 266 -8.08 15.25 24.36
N GLN A 267 -9.27 15.04 23.80
CA GLN A 267 -9.48 14.15 22.67
C GLN A 267 -9.56 14.95 21.36
N VAL A 268 -9.10 14.32 20.29
CA VAL A 268 -9.19 14.80 18.91
C VAL A 268 -9.98 13.79 18.09
N GLN A 269 -10.79 14.28 17.17
CA GLN A 269 -11.41 13.48 16.12
C GLN A 269 -11.02 14.06 14.77
N MET A 270 -10.66 13.20 13.81
CA MET A 270 -10.46 13.63 12.43
C MET A 270 -11.23 12.75 11.46
N GLY A 271 -12.08 13.34 10.63
CA GLY A 271 -12.70 12.67 9.48
C GLY A 271 -12.00 13.09 8.20
N VAL A 272 -11.84 12.17 7.25
CA VAL A 272 -11.27 12.46 5.93
C VAL A 272 -12.22 12.04 4.81
N SER A 273 -12.02 12.63 3.63
CA SER A 273 -12.69 12.25 2.38
C SER A 273 -11.81 12.64 1.19
N PHE A 274 -11.94 11.91 0.09
CA PHE A 274 -11.33 12.26 -1.19
C PHE A 274 -12.33 12.98 -2.13
N VAL A 275 -13.50 13.35 -1.62
CA VAL A 275 -14.56 14.06 -2.36
C VAL A 275 -14.71 15.49 -1.85
N SER A 276 -14.94 15.69 -0.54
CA SER A 276 -15.21 17.03 0.01
C SER A 276 -15.05 17.13 1.52
N THR A 277 -15.03 18.36 2.05
CA THR A 277 -15.11 18.62 3.50
C THR A 277 -16.45 18.20 4.11
N GLU A 278 -17.54 18.31 3.34
CA GLU A 278 -18.88 17.91 3.74
C GLU A 278 -18.97 16.40 3.93
N ASN A 279 -18.35 15.63 3.03
CA ASN A 279 -18.29 14.18 3.15
C ASN A 279 -17.37 13.74 4.30
N ALA A 280 -16.22 14.41 4.48
CA ALA A 280 -15.34 14.15 5.63
C ALA A 280 -16.07 14.38 6.97
N ARG A 281 -16.95 15.38 7.03
CA ARG A 281 -17.83 15.65 8.16
C ARG A 281 -18.90 14.58 8.36
N GLU A 282 -19.55 14.16 7.29
CA GLU A 282 -20.57 13.11 7.32
C GLU A 282 -19.97 11.78 7.80
N ASN A 283 -18.77 11.44 7.34
CA ASN A 283 -18.01 10.30 7.85
C ASN A 283 -17.79 10.40 9.37
N LEU A 284 -17.34 11.57 9.85
CA LEU A 284 -17.11 11.84 11.28
C LEU A 284 -18.38 11.67 12.11
N ASP A 285 -19.47 12.29 11.68
CA ASP A 285 -20.76 12.27 12.38
C ASP A 285 -21.41 10.88 12.38
N ALA A 286 -21.18 10.07 11.33
CA ALA A 286 -21.75 8.73 11.21
C ALA A 286 -20.95 7.66 11.99
N GLU A 287 -19.62 7.76 12.03
CA GLU A 287 -18.76 6.72 12.61
C GLU A 287 -18.41 6.97 14.10
N GLN A 288 -18.60 8.20 14.59
CA GLN A 288 -18.31 8.57 15.98
C GLN A 288 -19.44 9.39 16.64
N GLU A 289 -20.04 8.84 17.69
CA GLU A 289 -21.02 9.53 18.53
C GLU A 289 -20.31 10.25 19.70
N GLY A 290 -19.94 11.52 19.49
CA GLY A 290 -19.18 12.29 20.49
C GLY A 290 -17.77 11.75 20.75
N PHE A 291 -17.10 12.24 21.80
CA PHE A 291 -15.72 11.91 22.13
C PHE A 291 -15.62 10.69 23.06
N ASP A 292 -15.71 9.48 22.49
CA ASP A 292 -15.57 8.20 23.21
C ASP A 292 -14.46 7.32 22.60
N PHE A 293 -13.22 7.67 22.95
CA PHE A 293 -12.02 6.94 22.51
C PHE A 293 -12.08 5.43 22.79
N ASP A 294 -12.47 5.03 24.01
CA ASP A 294 -12.43 3.63 24.41
C ASP A 294 -13.49 2.80 23.66
N ALA A 295 -14.65 3.39 23.35
CA ALA A 295 -15.65 2.74 22.50
C ALA A 295 -15.16 2.57 21.05
N VAL A 296 -14.46 3.56 20.48
CA VAL A 296 -13.88 3.43 19.13
C VAL A 296 -12.82 2.32 19.12
N ARG A 297 -11.87 2.35 20.07
CA ARG A 297 -10.84 1.31 20.22
C ARG A 297 -11.44 -0.08 20.35
N SER A 298 -12.46 -0.23 21.19
CA SER A 298 -13.14 -1.51 21.40
C SER A 298 -13.82 -2.02 20.12
N ARG A 299 -14.40 -1.14 19.30
CA ARG A 299 -14.99 -1.51 18.00
C ARG A 299 -13.93 -1.95 16.99
N ALA A 300 -12.80 -1.23 16.92
CA ALA A 300 -11.68 -1.58 16.06
C ALA A 300 -11.08 -2.96 16.41
N ALA A 301 -10.78 -3.19 17.69
CA ALA A 301 -10.28 -4.47 18.19
C ALA A 301 -11.27 -5.62 17.91
N ALA A 302 -12.57 -5.38 18.10
CA ALA A 302 -13.60 -6.37 17.79
C ALA A 302 -13.72 -6.66 16.28
N GLN A 303 -13.42 -5.69 15.40
CA GLN A 303 -13.40 -5.91 13.96
C GLN A 303 -12.21 -6.78 13.55
N TRP A 304 -11.01 -6.46 14.05
CA TRP A 304 -9.82 -7.28 13.86
C TRP A 304 -10.02 -8.71 14.35
N GLU A 305 -10.55 -8.90 15.56
CA GLU A 305 -10.79 -10.24 16.09
C GLU A 305 -11.74 -11.05 15.19
N ARG A 306 -12.79 -10.41 14.63
CA ARG A 306 -13.72 -11.08 13.71
C ARG A 306 -13.06 -11.52 12.41
N ASP A 307 -12.23 -10.66 11.82
CA ASP A 307 -11.60 -10.93 10.53
C ASP A 307 -10.43 -11.92 10.68
N LEU A 308 -9.57 -11.74 11.68
CA LEU A 308 -8.46 -12.66 11.94
C LEU A 308 -8.95 -14.05 12.37
N SER A 309 -10.08 -14.13 13.08
CA SER A 309 -10.69 -15.41 13.48
C SER A 309 -11.26 -16.24 12.32
N LYS A 310 -11.25 -15.74 11.08
CA LYS A 310 -11.58 -16.55 9.89
C LYS A 310 -10.64 -17.74 9.76
N ILE A 311 -9.42 -17.64 10.27
CA ILE A 311 -8.51 -18.77 10.43
C ILE A 311 -8.16 -18.96 11.92
N ARG A 312 -8.32 -20.20 12.39
CA ARG A 312 -7.85 -20.64 13.71
C ARG A 312 -6.81 -21.72 13.54
N VAL A 313 -5.57 -21.43 13.94
CA VAL A 313 -4.45 -22.37 13.87
C VAL A 313 -4.27 -23.10 15.20
N GLN A 314 -3.80 -24.36 15.15
CA GLN A 314 -3.42 -25.17 16.31
C GLN A 314 -2.01 -25.72 16.11
N GLY A 315 -1.27 -25.89 17.21
CA GLY A 315 0.15 -26.25 17.15
C GLY A 315 1.04 -25.03 16.87
N GLY A 316 2.27 -25.28 16.43
CA GLY A 316 3.29 -24.25 16.23
C GLY A 316 3.79 -23.61 17.54
N THR A 317 4.85 -22.82 17.45
CA THR A 317 5.31 -21.95 18.53
C THR A 317 4.50 -20.65 18.55
N ASP A 318 4.51 -19.91 19.66
CA ASP A 318 3.85 -18.59 19.70
C ASP A 318 4.48 -17.61 18.70
N ALA A 319 5.79 -17.69 18.49
CA ALA A 319 6.49 -16.94 17.43
C ALA A 319 5.90 -17.22 16.03
N GLN A 320 5.60 -18.48 15.71
CA GLN A 320 4.97 -18.84 14.43
C GLN A 320 3.53 -18.33 14.33
N LYS A 321 2.77 -18.35 15.42
CA LYS A 321 1.42 -17.77 15.46
C LYS A 321 1.47 -16.25 15.30
N THR A 322 2.47 -15.58 15.88
CA THR A 322 2.70 -14.15 15.70
C THR A 322 2.98 -13.81 14.25
N VAL A 323 3.95 -14.49 13.61
CA VAL A 323 4.20 -14.33 12.16
C VAL A 323 2.93 -14.55 11.34
N PHE A 324 2.19 -15.63 11.60
CA PHE A 324 0.97 -15.96 10.87
C PHE A 324 -0.14 -14.90 11.01
N TYR A 325 -0.47 -14.51 12.25
CA TYR A 325 -1.56 -13.55 12.49
C TYR A 325 -1.15 -12.13 12.13
N THR A 326 0.12 -11.75 12.26
CA THR A 326 0.62 -10.48 11.71
C THR A 326 0.57 -10.48 10.19
N GLY A 327 0.93 -11.57 9.52
CA GLY A 327 0.81 -11.67 8.07
C GLY A 327 -0.65 -11.53 7.59
N LEU A 328 -1.60 -12.12 8.32
CA LEU A 328 -3.02 -11.94 8.04
C LEU A 328 -3.52 -10.52 8.34
N TYR A 329 -2.94 -9.85 9.34
CA TYR A 329 -3.20 -8.44 9.64
C TYR A 329 -2.74 -7.55 8.48
N HIS A 330 -1.50 -7.70 8.01
CA HIS A 330 -0.97 -6.93 6.88
C HIS A 330 -1.75 -7.15 5.58
N ALA A 331 -2.13 -8.40 5.28
CA ALA A 331 -2.97 -8.74 4.14
C ALA A 331 -4.35 -8.07 4.16
N LEU A 332 -4.77 -7.51 5.29
CA LEU A 332 -6.04 -6.81 5.44
C LEU A 332 -5.86 -5.29 5.58
N ILE A 333 -4.66 -4.73 5.44
CA ILE A 333 -4.47 -3.28 5.44
C ILE A 333 -4.93 -2.70 4.09
N HIS A 334 -4.46 -3.28 2.98
CA HIS A 334 -4.81 -2.88 1.62
C HIS A 334 -5.51 -4.03 0.88
N PRO A 335 -6.28 -3.76 -0.20
CA PRO A 335 -6.78 -2.46 -0.68
C PRO A 335 -7.70 -1.74 0.33
N ASN A 336 -7.86 -0.42 0.24
CA ASN A 336 -8.69 0.36 1.17
C ASN A 336 -10.05 0.69 0.55
N ILE A 337 -11.10 0.77 1.37
CA ILE A 337 -12.33 1.47 0.95
C ILE A 337 -12.00 2.93 0.59
N LEU A 338 -12.63 3.45 -0.46
CA LEU A 338 -12.44 4.82 -0.96
C LEU A 338 -13.69 5.67 -0.82
N ASN A 339 -14.88 5.07 -0.95
CA ASN A 339 -16.12 5.83 -0.87
C ASN A 339 -16.41 6.29 0.56
N ASP A 340 -17.03 7.46 0.69
CA ASP A 340 -17.58 8.00 1.93
C ASP A 340 -18.79 7.18 2.42
N VAL A 341 -19.27 7.45 3.64
CA VAL A 341 -20.43 6.75 4.23
C VAL A 341 -21.71 6.92 3.42
N ASN A 342 -21.81 8.00 2.65
CA ASN A 342 -22.93 8.27 1.75
C ASN A 342 -22.79 7.56 0.39
N GLY A 343 -21.70 6.83 0.16
CA GLY A 343 -21.38 6.09 -1.06
C GLY A 343 -20.61 6.89 -2.13
N GLU A 344 -20.35 8.18 -1.94
CA GLU A 344 -19.63 8.99 -2.93
C GLU A 344 -18.12 8.72 -2.95
N TYR A 345 -17.49 8.82 -4.12
CA TYR A 345 -16.05 8.60 -4.32
C TYR A 345 -15.53 9.42 -5.52
N PRO A 346 -14.23 9.75 -5.62
CA PRO A 346 -13.68 10.42 -6.80
C PRO A 346 -13.66 9.47 -8.01
N LEU A 347 -14.18 9.93 -9.15
CA LEU A 347 -14.16 9.16 -10.40
C LEU A 347 -12.74 9.09 -10.96
N MET A 348 -12.37 7.95 -11.52
CA MET A 348 -11.04 7.71 -12.08
C MET A 348 -10.66 8.74 -13.15
N GLU A 349 -9.45 9.29 -13.06
CA GLU A 349 -8.83 10.19 -14.06
C GLU A 349 -9.71 11.40 -14.46
N SER A 350 -10.56 11.87 -13.54
CA SER A 350 -11.47 12.99 -13.79
C SER A 350 -11.66 13.87 -12.55
N ASP A 351 -12.36 14.99 -12.72
CA ASP A 351 -12.76 15.89 -11.63
C ASP A 351 -14.18 15.58 -11.11
N GLY A 352 -14.75 14.44 -11.52
CA GLY A 352 -16.12 14.06 -11.19
C GLY A 352 -16.23 13.21 -9.93
N VAL A 353 -17.46 13.09 -9.43
CA VAL A 353 -17.80 12.29 -8.25
C VAL A 353 -18.77 11.19 -8.65
N GLY A 354 -18.41 9.96 -8.31
CA GLY A 354 -19.21 8.76 -8.51
C GLY A 354 -19.93 8.38 -7.22
N LYS A 355 -20.83 7.41 -7.30
CA LYS A 355 -21.54 6.90 -6.13
C LYS A 355 -21.81 5.41 -6.26
N VAL A 356 -21.40 4.63 -5.27
CA VAL A 356 -21.65 3.19 -5.23
C VAL A 356 -23.10 2.88 -4.86
N PRO A 357 -23.64 1.72 -5.26
CA PRO A 357 -24.91 1.22 -4.75
C PRO A 357 -24.90 1.08 -3.22
N GLU A 358 -26.08 1.16 -2.59
CA GLU A 358 -26.20 1.00 -1.15
C GLU A 358 -25.72 -0.39 -0.70
N GLY A 359 -24.78 -0.42 0.25
CA GLY A 359 -24.22 -1.66 0.80
C GLY A 359 -22.97 -2.19 0.08
N GLU A 360 -22.57 -1.57 -1.03
CA GLU A 360 -21.31 -1.87 -1.73
C GLU A 360 -20.22 -0.86 -1.35
N ASN A 361 -18.95 -1.21 -1.59
CA ASN A 361 -17.83 -0.30 -1.42
C ASN A 361 -17.00 -0.17 -2.70
N ARG A 362 -16.48 1.04 -2.92
CA ARG A 362 -15.40 1.31 -3.87
C ARG A 362 -14.07 1.09 -3.15
N TYR A 363 -13.13 0.40 -3.77
CA TYR A 363 -11.78 0.20 -3.26
C TYR A 363 -10.72 0.97 -4.07
N THR A 364 -9.58 1.22 -3.44
CA THR A 364 -8.36 1.83 -4.01
C THR A 364 -7.09 1.20 -3.42
N VAL A 365 -5.91 1.63 -3.88
CA VAL A 365 -4.59 1.01 -3.59
C VAL A 365 -4.52 -0.38 -4.22
N PHE A 366 -4.62 -0.40 -5.54
CA PHE A 366 -4.55 -1.64 -6.30
C PHE A 366 -3.11 -1.90 -6.77
N SER A 367 -2.23 -2.39 -5.89
CA SER A 367 -0.84 -2.79 -6.21
C SER A 367 -0.81 -4.10 -6.99
N LEU A 368 -1.35 -4.12 -8.21
CA LEU A 368 -1.76 -5.38 -8.83
C LEU A 368 -0.61 -6.21 -9.34
N TRP A 369 0.57 -5.64 -9.65
CA TRP A 369 1.74 -6.42 -10.04
C TRP A 369 2.19 -7.40 -8.95
N ASP A 370 1.99 -7.04 -7.69
CA ASP A 370 2.31 -7.88 -6.52
C ASP A 370 1.12 -8.75 -6.13
N THR A 371 -0.01 -8.09 -5.87
CA THR A 371 -1.16 -8.67 -5.18
C THR A 371 -1.92 -9.70 -6.01
N TYR A 372 -1.76 -9.70 -7.33
CA TYR A 372 -2.35 -10.74 -8.17
C TYR A 372 -1.73 -12.12 -7.94
N ARG A 373 -0.54 -12.20 -7.34
CA ARG A 373 0.23 -13.44 -7.20
C ARG A 373 -0.33 -14.33 -6.09
N ASN A 374 -0.75 -13.73 -4.98
CA ASN A 374 -1.27 -14.46 -3.82
C ASN A 374 -2.35 -13.72 -3.02
N LEU A 375 -2.31 -12.38 -2.91
CA LEU A 375 -3.20 -11.64 -2.02
C LEU A 375 -4.66 -11.74 -2.47
N HIS A 376 -4.94 -11.50 -3.75
CA HIS A 376 -6.31 -11.65 -4.26
C HIS A 376 -6.81 -13.11 -4.17
N GLN A 377 -5.92 -14.10 -4.32
CA GLN A 377 -6.27 -15.50 -4.09
C GLN A 377 -6.63 -15.74 -2.61
N LEU A 378 -5.93 -15.12 -1.66
CA LEU A 378 -6.28 -15.18 -0.25
C LEU A 378 -7.64 -14.53 0.01
N MET A 379 -7.91 -13.36 -0.60
CA MET A 379 -9.19 -12.66 -0.50
C MET A 379 -10.35 -13.51 -1.02
N THR A 380 -10.22 -14.19 -2.16
CA THR A 380 -11.27 -15.09 -2.67
C THR A 380 -11.62 -16.24 -1.71
N LEU A 381 -10.66 -16.69 -0.89
CA LEU A 381 -10.84 -17.80 0.04
C LEU A 381 -11.45 -17.35 1.38
N LEU A 382 -10.98 -16.21 1.91
CA LEU A 382 -11.29 -15.79 3.28
C LEU A 382 -12.31 -14.64 3.36
N TYR A 383 -12.30 -13.75 2.36
CA TYR A 383 -13.05 -12.50 2.35
C TYR A 383 -13.77 -12.26 0.99
N PRO A 384 -14.59 -13.22 0.51
CA PRO A 384 -15.15 -13.20 -0.83
C PRO A 384 -16.01 -11.96 -1.13
N ASP A 385 -16.72 -11.41 -0.13
CA ASP A 385 -17.53 -10.21 -0.31
C ASP A 385 -16.66 -8.97 -0.60
N ARG A 386 -15.50 -8.85 0.06
CA ARG A 386 -14.52 -7.78 -0.21
C ARG A 386 -13.91 -7.94 -1.59
N GLN A 387 -13.55 -9.17 -1.97
CA GLN A 387 -13.03 -9.45 -3.30
C GLN A 387 -14.03 -9.08 -4.41
N LEU A 388 -15.34 -9.33 -4.20
CA LEU A 388 -16.37 -8.94 -5.15
C LEU A 388 -16.44 -7.41 -5.31
N ASP A 389 -16.42 -6.66 -4.21
CA ASP A 389 -16.39 -5.19 -4.26
C ASP A 389 -15.11 -4.65 -4.92
N MET A 390 -13.95 -5.29 -4.68
CA MET A 390 -12.69 -4.96 -5.36
C MET A 390 -12.79 -5.19 -6.87
N VAL A 391 -13.37 -6.32 -7.32
CA VAL A 391 -13.58 -6.60 -8.75
C VAL A 391 -14.57 -5.62 -9.38
N ARG A 392 -15.68 -5.30 -8.70
CA ARG A 392 -16.62 -4.26 -9.15
C ARG A 392 -15.93 -2.90 -9.25
N SER A 393 -15.03 -2.59 -8.32
CA SER A 393 -14.22 -1.37 -8.37
C SER A 393 -13.33 -1.34 -9.61
N MET A 394 -12.60 -2.42 -9.92
CA MET A 394 -11.77 -2.51 -11.14
C MET A 394 -12.59 -2.35 -12.43
N ILE A 395 -13.78 -2.96 -12.48
CA ILE A 395 -14.69 -2.85 -13.63
C ILE A 395 -15.23 -1.41 -13.74
N GLY A 396 -15.66 -0.81 -12.62
CA GLY A 396 -16.11 0.58 -12.59
C GLY A 396 -14.99 1.54 -13.00
N ILE A 397 -13.74 1.30 -12.59
CA ILE A 397 -12.56 2.03 -13.10
C ILE A 397 -12.56 1.95 -14.63
N TYR A 398 -12.63 0.76 -15.23
CA TYR A 398 -12.67 0.64 -16.68
C TYR A 398 -13.82 1.42 -17.34
N GLU A 399 -15.02 1.43 -16.77
CA GLU A 399 -16.15 2.19 -17.29
C GLU A 399 -15.93 3.71 -17.26
N GLU A 400 -15.22 4.21 -16.24
CA GLU A 400 -15.00 5.63 -15.99
C GLU A 400 -13.99 6.27 -16.95
N TRP A 401 -12.84 5.62 -17.20
CA TRP A 401 -11.75 6.19 -18.02
C TRP A 401 -11.28 5.29 -19.17
N GLY A 402 -11.81 4.06 -19.27
CA GLY A 402 -11.62 3.17 -20.40
C GLY A 402 -10.46 2.18 -20.30
N TRP A 403 -9.79 2.04 -19.15
CA TRP A 403 -8.72 1.05 -18.96
C TRP A 403 -8.83 0.40 -17.58
N MET A 404 -8.38 -0.84 -17.45
CA MET A 404 -8.29 -1.51 -16.14
C MET A 404 -7.15 -0.88 -15.33
N PRO A 405 -7.19 -0.95 -13.99
CA PRO A 405 -6.09 -0.46 -13.17
C PRO A 405 -4.84 -1.34 -13.32
N LYS A 406 -3.65 -0.74 -13.21
CA LYS A 406 -2.40 -1.45 -12.92
C LYS A 406 -1.94 -1.20 -11.49
N TRP A 407 -1.80 0.08 -11.15
CA TRP A 407 -1.44 0.56 -9.82
C TRP A 407 -2.19 1.86 -9.59
N GLU A 408 -3.45 1.68 -9.22
CA GLU A 408 -4.38 2.77 -8.98
C GLU A 408 -4.24 3.28 -7.56
N LEU A 409 -4.28 4.62 -7.44
CA LEU A 409 -4.16 5.33 -6.19
C LEU A 409 -5.11 6.53 -6.14
N TYR A 410 -6.15 6.43 -5.32
CA TYR A 410 -7.14 7.49 -5.01
C TYR A 410 -7.73 8.20 -6.24
N GLY A 411 -8.09 7.42 -7.27
CA GLY A 411 -8.68 7.93 -8.51
C GLY A 411 -7.66 8.35 -9.57
N ARG A 412 -6.38 8.02 -9.38
CA ARG A 412 -5.30 8.23 -10.37
C ARG A 412 -4.63 6.91 -10.75
N GLU A 413 -4.31 6.73 -12.03
CA GLU A 413 -3.45 5.64 -12.50
C GLU A 413 -2.00 6.07 -12.50
N THR A 414 -1.12 5.17 -12.05
CA THR A 414 0.32 5.43 -11.98
C THR A 414 1.12 4.57 -12.97
N PHE A 415 0.49 3.55 -13.55
CA PHE A 415 1.05 2.59 -14.51
C PHE A 415 2.27 1.79 -14.02
N THR A 416 2.71 2.04 -12.79
CA THR A 416 3.44 1.11 -11.92
C THR A 416 2.67 -0.23 -11.90
N MET A 417 3.24 -1.41 -11.80
CA MET A 417 4.45 -1.82 -12.51
C MET A 417 4.04 -2.51 -13.84
N GLU A 418 4.50 -3.74 -14.06
CA GLU A 418 4.44 -4.38 -15.37
C GLU A 418 3.18 -5.20 -15.62
N GLY A 419 2.99 -5.55 -16.90
CA GLY A 419 1.97 -6.51 -17.30
C GLY A 419 0.56 -5.94 -17.42
N ASP A 420 -0.42 -6.83 -17.30
CA ASP A 420 -1.86 -6.54 -17.37
C ASP A 420 -2.58 -7.30 -16.25
N PRO A 421 -2.33 -6.91 -14.98
CA PRO A 421 -2.53 -7.76 -13.82
C PRO A 421 -3.99 -7.87 -13.36
N ALA A 422 -4.88 -6.97 -13.82
CA ALA A 422 -6.31 -7.09 -13.53
C ALA A 422 -6.94 -8.36 -14.16
N ILE A 423 -6.39 -8.84 -15.29
CA ILE A 423 -6.88 -10.03 -15.98
C ILE A 423 -6.79 -11.28 -15.09
N PRO A 424 -5.61 -11.68 -14.57
CA PRO A 424 -5.52 -12.85 -13.71
C PRO A 424 -6.34 -12.72 -12.42
N VAL A 425 -6.46 -11.53 -11.82
CA VAL A 425 -7.29 -11.31 -10.61
C VAL A 425 -8.77 -11.62 -10.86
N ILE A 426 -9.34 -11.05 -11.92
CA ILE A 426 -10.76 -11.21 -12.22
C ILE A 426 -11.05 -12.61 -12.76
N ALA A 427 -10.14 -13.18 -13.56
CA ALA A 427 -10.26 -14.56 -14.02
C ALA A 427 -10.24 -15.56 -12.85
N ASP A 428 -9.32 -15.42 -11.90
CA ASP A 428 -9.28 -16.27 -10.69
C ASP A 428 -10.59 -16.17 -9.88
N THR A 429 -11.07 -14.95 -9.67
CA THR A 429 -12.35 -14.68 -8.98
C THR A 429 -13.52 -15.40 -9.67
N TRP A 430 -13.62 -15.28 -11.00
CA TRP A 430 -14.65 -15.93 -11.81
C TRP A 430 -14.59 -17.47 -11.73
N PHE A 431 -13.40 -18.06 -11.86
CA PHE A 431 -13.22 -19.51 -11.84
C PHE A 431 -13.44 -20.13 -10.46
N LYS A 432 -13.25 -19.36 -9.38
CA LYS A 432 -13.60 -19.76 -8.02
C LYS A 432 -15.09 -19.62 -7.70
N GLY A 433 -15.90 -19.14 -8.65
CA GLY A 433 -17.36 -19.10 -8.54
C GLY A 433 -17.92 -17.83 -7.91
N LEU A 434 -17.07 -16.84 -7.62
CA LEU A 434 -17.50 -15.49 -7.27
C LEU A 434 -17.82 -14.77 -8.58
N LYS A 435 -19.12 -14.62 -8.90
CA LYS A 435 -19.58 -14.19 -10.24
C LYS A 435 -20.54 -13.00 -10.23
N ASP A 436 -20.71 -12.35 -9.09
CA ASP A 436 -21.66 -11.27 -8.91
C ASP A 436 -21.09 -9.92 -9.38
N PHE A 437 -20.71 -9.85 -10.65
CA PHE A 437 -20.17 -8.65 -11.32
C PHE A 437 -20.32 -8.78 -12.85
N ASP A 438 -20.17 -7.67 -13.57
CA ASP A 438 -20.30 -7.63 -15.02
C ASP A 438 -19.05 -8.19 -15.73
N ILE A 439 -19.05 -9.52 -15.91
CA ILE A 439 -17.96 -10.22 -16.60
C ILE A 439 -17.84 -9.83 -18.08
N GLU A 440 -18.92 -9.40 -18.73
CA GLU A 440 -18.89 -9.04 -20.16
C GLU A 440 -18.12 -7.73 -20.35
N THR A 441 -18.37 -6.75 -19.48
CA THR A 441 -17.59 -5.50 -19.46
C THR A 441 -16.12 -5.76 -19.13
N ALA A 442 -15.83 -6.64 -18.16
CA ALA A 442 -14.46 -7.05 -17.87
C ALA A 442 -13.78 -7.72 -19.08
N TYR A 443 -14.46 -8.66 -19.75
CA TYR A 443 -13.94 -9.33 -20.94
C TYR A 443 -13.65 -8.35 -22.08
N GLN A 444 -14.54 -7.39 -22.33
CA GLN A 444 -14.31 -6.34 -23.32
C GLN A 444 -13.07 -5.49 -23.00
N ALA A 445 -12.87 -5.15 -21.73
CA ALA A 445 -11.68 -4.42 -21.29
C ALA A 445 -10.39 -5.22 -21.56
N PHE A 446 -10.40 -6.52 -21.27
CA PHE A 446 -9.25 -7.40 -21.45
C PHE A 446 -8.92 -7.62 -22.93
N VAL A 447 -9.93 -7.80 -23.78
CA VAL A 447 -9.72 -7.89 -25.22
C VAL A 447 -9.18 -6.56 -25.75
N LYS A 448 -9.69 -5.42 -25.27
CA LYS A 448 -9.17 -4.10 -25.65
C LYS A 448 -7.69 -3.96 -25.29
N SER A 449 -7.28 -4.30 -24.06
CA SER A 449 -5.87 -4.20 -23.65
C SER A 449 -4.97 -5.18 -24.42
N ALA A 450 -5.46 -6.38 -24.75
CA ALA A 450 -4.69 -7.39 -25.49
C ALA A 450 -4.68 -7.20 -27.02
N THR A 451 -5.36 -6.18 -27.57
CA THR A 451 -5.47 -6.02 -29.04
C THR A 451 -5.35 -4.60 -29.58
N THR A 452 -5.46 -3.57 -28.73
CA THR A 452 -5.28 -2.17 -29.16
C THR A 452 -3.83 -1.92 -29.58
N PRO A 453 -3.55 -1.28 -30.73
CA PRO A 453 -2.18 -0.95 -31.14
C PRO A 453 -1.43 -0.15 -30.08
N GLY A 454 -0.13 -0.44 -29.91
CA GLY A 454 0.70 0.04 -28.80
C GLY A 454 0.64 1.56 -28.59
N ALA A 455 0.72 2.34 -29.67
CA ALA A 455 0.66 3.80 -29.63
C ALA A 455 -0.66 4.37 -29.04
N GLN A 456 -1.71 3.56 -28.93
CA GLN A 456 -3.02 3.93 -28.36
C GLN A 456 -3.35 3.10 -27.11
N ASN A 457 -2.46 2.20 -26.70
CA ASN A 457 -2.69 1.23 -25.66
C ASN A 457 -1.96 1.63 -24.38
N ARG A 458 -2.72 2.06 -23.36
CA ARG A 458 -2.13 2.47 -22.09
C ARG A 458 -1.71 1.29 -21.21
N MET A 459 -2.34 0.13 -21.40
CA MET A 459 -2.03 -1.07 -20.62
C MET A 459 -0.85 -1.84 -21.19
N ARG A 460 -0.79 -1.94 -22.53
CA ARG A 460 0.26 -2.67 -23.25
C ARG A 460 0.86 -1.82 -24.37
N PRO A 461 1.63 -0.76 -24.03
CA PRO A 461 2.15 0.18 -25.03
C PRO A 461 3.17 -0.44 -26.02
N ASP A 462 3.77 -1.56 -25.66
CA ASP A 462 4.74 -2.35 -26.41
C ASP A 462 4.16 -3.61 -27.07
N ILE A 463 2.84 -3.68 -27.22
CA ILE A 463 2.12 -4.84 -27.73
C ILE A 463 2.34 -5.13 -29.22
N ASP A 464 2.74 -4.14 -30.02
CA ASP A 464 2.86 -4.30 -31.48
C ASP A 464 3.87 -5.41 -31.86
N PRO A 465 5.14 -5.38 -31.41
CA PRO A 465 6.06 -6.50 -31.65
C PRO A 465 5.63 -7.79 -30.94
N TYR A 466 4.97 -7.71 -29.78
CA TYR A 466 4.43 -8.88 -29.09
C TYR A 466 3.44 -9.65 -29.97
N ILE A 467 2.49 -8.96 -30.62
CA ILE A 467 1.52 -9.57 -31.54
C ILE A 467 2.21 -10.03 -32.83
N GLU A 468 3.11 -9.22 -33.40
CA GLU A 468 3.76 -9.54 -34.68
C GLU A 468 4.74 -10.71 -34.60
N ARG A 469 5.43 -10.86 -33.46
CA ARG A 469 6.59 -11.76 -33.32
C ARG A 469 6.44 -12.80 -32.22
N GLY A 470 5.44 -12.66 -31.34
CA GLY A 470 5.26 -13.49 -30.15
C GLY A 470 6.16 -13.09 -28.97
N TYR A 471 6.92 -12.00 -29.08
CA TYR A 471 7.83 -11.49 -28.04
C TYR A 471 8.11 -10.00 -28.21
N ILE A 472 8.59 -9.35 -27.14
CA ILE A 472 9.00 -7.95 -27.12
C ILE A 472 10.54 -7.88 -27.21
N PRO A 473 11.13 -7.29 -28.27
CA PRO A 473 12.56 -7.04 -28.32
C PRO A 473 12.95 -5.82 -27.46
N LEU A 474 14.23 -5.76 -27.09
CA LEU A 474 14.85 -4.57 -26.50
C LEU A 474 14.68 -3.35 -27.41
N GLY A 475 14.51 -2.18 -26.81
CA GLY A 475 14.41 -0.87 -27.43
C GLY A 475 13.00 -0.43 -27.76
N VAL A 476 11.97 -1.19 -27.35
CA VAL A 476 10.57 -0.91 -27.66
C VAL A 476 9.91 -0.03 -26.60
N PHE A 477 10.23 -0.21 -25.32
CA PHE A 477 9.61 0.56 -24.24
C PHE A 477 10.41 0.51 -22.93
N ALA A 478 10.33 1.60 -22.17
CA ALA A 478 10.86 1.79 -20.82
C ALA A 478 9.83 2.65 -20.07
N ALA A 479 8.93 2.01 -19.32
CA ALA A 479 7.67 2.62 -18.85
C ALA A 479 7.85 3.70 -17.78
N ASP A 480 8.77 3.46 -16.88
CA ASP A 480 8.84 4.05 -15.55
C ASP A 480 10.27 4.48 -15.20
N LEU A 481 11.10 4.71 -16.23
CA LEU A 481 12.52 5.04 -16.10
C LEU A 481 13.40 3.94 -15.45
N SER A 482 12.84 2.76 -15.12
CA SER A 482 13.60 1.63 -14.56
C SER A 482 14.55 0.97 -15.56
N GLY A 483 14.35 1.24 -16.86
CA GLY A 483 15.17 0.73 -17.94
C GLY A 483 14.35 -0.01 -18.97
N ASP A 484 15.01 -0.85 -19.76
CA ASP A 484 14.34 -1.72 -20.73
C ASP A 484 13.98 -3.04 -20.06
N ASN A 485 12.69 -3.34 -19.95
CA ASN A 485 12.17 -4.51 -19.24
C ASN A 485 11.41 -5.48 -20.17
N ALA A 486 11.79 -5.51 -21.45
CA ALA A 486 11.04 -6.21 -22.50
C ALA A 486 10.73 -7.70 -22.19
N VAL A 487 11.63 -8.43 -21.53
CA VAL A 487 11.40 -9.84 -21.17
C VAL A 487 10.39 -9.95 -20.04
N SER A 488 10.53 -9.15 -18.97
CA SER A 488 9.57 -9.10 -17.87
C SER A 488 8.17 -8.76 -18.35
N HIS A 489 7.99 -7.71 -19.17
CA HIS A 489 6.68 -7.33 -19.71
C HIS A 489 6.03 -8.47 -20.50
N ALA A 490 6.80 -9.09 -21.38
CA ALA A 490 6.30 -10.19 -22.21
C ALA A 490 5.86 -11.37 -21.34
N LEU A 491 6.62 -11.72 -20.29
CA LEU A 491 6.25 -12.79 -19.37
C LEU A 491 4.96 -12.50 -18.62
N GLU A 492 4.77 -11.28 -18.13
CA GLU A 492 3.52 -10.86 -17.49
C GLU A 492 2.33 -10.90 -18.48
N TYR A 493 2.53 -10.45 -19.74
CA TYR A 493 1.50 -10.56 -20.78
C TYR A 493 1.16 -12.01 -21.10
N TYR A 494 2.11 -12.94 -21.07
CA TYR A 494 1.82 -14.36 -21.29
C TYR A 494 0.92 -14.93 -20.20
N ILE A 495 1.10 -14.53 -18.94
CA ILE A 495 0.23 -14.93 -17.83
C ILE A 495 -1.17 -14.35 -18.04
N ALA A 496 -1.25 -13.06 -18.33
CA ALA A 496 -2.51 -12.38 -18.59
C ALA A 496 -3.27 -12.99 -19.78
N ASP A 497 -2.58 -13.28 -20.89
CA ASP A 497 -3.19 -13.91 -22.06
C ASP A 497 -3.61 -15.36 -21.81
N HIS A 498 -2.89 -16.09 -20.96
CA HIS A 498 -3.38 -17.40 -20.52
C HIS A 498 -4.67 -17.28 -19.73
N ALA A 499 -4.73 -16.39 -18.74
CA ALA A 499 -5.95 -16.15 -17.97
C ALA A 499 -7.12 -15.71 -18.87
N LEU A 500 -6.86 -14.81 -19.82
CA LEU A 500 -7.83 -14.38 -20.82
C LEU A 500 -8.27 -15.52 -21.73
N SER A 501 -7.37 -16.42 -22.12
CA SER A 501 -7.70 -17.59 -22.95
C SER A 501 -8.70 -18.52 -22.25
N LEU A 502 -8.50 -18.76 -20.95
CA LEU A 502 -9.41 -19.58 -20.15
C LEU A 502 -10.76 -18.88 -20.01
N LEU A 503 -10.76 -17.58 -19.73
CA LEU A 503 -11.98 -16.81 -19.57
C LEU A 503 -12.78 -16.78 -20.89
N ALA A 504 -12.12 -16.50 -22.02
CA ALA A 504 -12.71 -16.52 -23.36
C ALA A 504 -13.39 -17.86 -23.66
N ASP A 505 -12.72 -18.99 -23.37
CA ASP A 505 -13.32 -20.32 -23.54
C ASP A 505 -14.57 -20.50 -22.66
N SER A 506 -14.49 -20.08 -21.40
CA SER A 506 -15.61 -20.19 -20.45
C SER A 506 -16.84 -19.35 -20.84
N LEU A 507 -16.64 -18.27 -21.60
CA LEU A 507 -17.68 -17.39 -22.12
C LEU A 507 -18.12 -17.76 -23.55
N GLY A 508 -17.50 -18.76 -24.17
CA GLY A 508 -17.86 -19.26 -25.51
C GLY A 508 -17.16 -18.54 -26.68
N HIS A 509 -16.11 -17.75 -26.41
CA HIS A 509 -15.30 -17.07 -27.42
C HIS A 509 -14.12 -17.94 -27.88
N SER A 510 -14.41 -19.07 -28.53
CA SER A 510 -13.39 -20.09 -28.85
C SER A 510 -12.22 -19.59 -29.73
N GLY A 511 -12.48 -18.63 -30.63
CA GLY A 511 -11.43 -18.05 -31.48
C GLY A 511 -10.44 -17.19 -30.68
N ASP A 512 -10.94 -16.41 -29.72
CA ASP A 512 -10.11 -15.63 -28.81
C ASP A 512 -9.36 -16.57 -27.84
N ALA A 513 -10.01 -17.63 -27.37
CA ALA A 513 -9.38 -18.63 -26.52
C ALA A 513 -8.15 -19.27 -27.20
N GLU A 514 -8.28 -19.71 -28.46
CA GLU A 514 -7.15 -20.27 -29.22
C GLU A 514 -6.05 -19.22 -29.44
N ARG A 515 -6.43 -18.00 -29.83
CA ARG A 515 -5.50 -16.89 -30.08
C ARG A 515 -4.66 -16.56 -28.85
N PHE A 516 -5.31 -16.29 -27.71
CA PHE A 516 -4.61 -15.87 -26.50
C PHE A 516 -3.85 -17.04 -25.86
N ARG A 517 -4.32 -18.28 -26.03
CA ARG A 517 -3.53 -19.45 -25.61
C ARG A 517 -2.23 -19.54 -26.42
N GLU A 518 -2.25 -19.36 -27.74
CA GLU A 518 -1.03 -19.38 -28.54
C GLU A 518 -0.09 -18.22 -28.16
N ALA A 519 -0.63 -17.02 -27.98
CA ALA A 519 0.14 -15.85 -27.54
C ALA A 519 0.86 -16.10 -26.21
N SER A 520 0.20 -16.75 -25.24
CA SER A 520 0.78 -17.08 -23.92
C SER A 520 2.01 -18.00 -23.97
N LEU A 521 2.31 -18.62 -25.12
CA LEU A 521 3.43 -19.55 -25.27
C LEU A 521 4.70 -18.90 -25.83
N GLY A 522 4.70 -17.57 -26.01
CA GLY A 522 5.81 -16.81 -26.58
C GLY A 522 7.10 -16.82 -25.75
N TYR A 523 7.04 -17.17 -24.45
CA TYR A 523 8.22 -17.28 -23.56
C TYR A 523 9.33 -18.17 -24.16
N ARG A 524 8.96 -19.10 -25.04
CA ARG A 524 9.85 -20.00 -25.77
C ARG A 524 10.88 -19.26 -26.63
N HIS A 525 10.58 -18.05 -27.09
CA HIS A 525 11.50 -17.23 -27.90
C HIS A 525 12.74 -16.79 -27.12
N TYR A 526 12.59 -16.49 -25.83
CA TYR A 526 13.70 -16.00 -25.01
C TYR A 526 14.61 -17.10 -24.47
N TYR A 527 14.19 -18.38 -24.50
CA TYR A 527 15.00 -19.44 -23.93
C TYR A 527 16.30 -19.64 -24.71
N CYS A 528 17.43 -19.39 -24.05
CA CYS A 528 18.76 -19.52 -24.62
C CYS A 528 19.43 -20.80 -24.13
N PRO A 529 19.59 -21.85 -24.97
CA PRO A 529 20.19 -23.11 -24.56
C PRO A 529 21.65 -23.00 -24.10
N GLU A 530 22.37 -21.96 -24.56
CA GLU A 530 23.75 -21.66 -24.17
C GLU A 530 23.86 -21.39 -22.66
N TYR A 531 22.93 -20.59 -22.10
CA TYR A 531 22.92 -20.20 -20.69
C TYR A 531 21.93 -21.04 -19.86
N GLY A 532 20.95 -21.68 -20.50
CA GLY A 532 19.90 -22.44 -19.83
C GLY A 532 18.93 -21.58 -19.03
N THR A 533 18.70 -20.35 -19.50
CA THR A 533 17.85 -19.29 -18.93
C THR A 533 17.25 -18.45 -20.06
N LEU A 534 16.42 -17.46 -19.71
CA LEU A 534 15.85 -16.50 -20.65
C LEU A 534 16.89 -15.42 -20.98
N ARG A 535 16.99 -15.05 -22.25
CA ARG A 535 17.92 -14.03 -22.75
C ARG A 535 17.16 -13.04 -23.62
N PRO A 536 17.31 -11.73 -23.39
CA PRO A 536 16.63 -10.72 -24.20
C PRO A 536 16.98 -10.82 -25.68
N LEU A 537 16.05 -10.36 -26.52
CA LEU A 537 16.19 -10.33 -27.98
C LEU A 537 16.33 -8.89 -28.46
N ASN A 538 17.24 -8.63 -29.39
CA ASN A 538 17.37 -7.34 -30.05
C ASN A 538 16.25 -7.15 -31.10
N MET A 539 16.12 -5.93 -31.62
CA MET A 539 15.16 -5.59 -32.69
C MET A 539 15.29 -6.46 -33.95
N ASP A 540 16.46 -7.03 -34.24
CA ASP A 540 16.71 -7.92 -35.38
C ASP A 540 16.42 -9.41 -35.07
N GLY A 541 15.97 -9.73 -33.86
CA GLY A 541 15.67 -11.08 -33.39
C GLY A 541 16.89 -11.89 -32.92
N THR A 542 18.08 -11.29 -32.88
CA THR A 542 19.27 -11.93 -32.29
C THR A 542 19.26 -11.81 -30.77
N PHE A 543 19.90 -12.76 -30.08
CA PHE A 543 20.09 -12.67 -28.63
C PHE A 543 21.01 -11.51 -28.24
N TYR A 544 20.64 -10.76 -27.21
CA TYR A 544 21.40 -9.65 -26.65
C TYR A 544 22.81 -10.09 -26.20
N SER A 545 23.86 -9.35 -26.55
CA SER A 545 25.25 -9.71 -26.26
C SER A 545 26.14 -8.46 -26.05
N PRO A 546 27.09 -8.46 -25.11
CA PRO A 546 27.37 -9.52 -24.13
C PRO A 546 26.23 -9.70 -23.13
N PHE A 547 26.06 -10.91 -22.60
CA PHE A 547 24.98 -11.24 -21.66
C PHE A 547 25.55 -11.84 -20.38
N ASN A 548 25.14 -11.29 -19.25
CA ASN A 548 25.39 -11.84 -17.93
C ASN A 548 24.03 -12.17 -17.28
N PRO A 549 23.69 -13.45 -17.06
CA PRO A 549 22.38 -13.81 -16.49
C PRO A 549 22.21 -13.39 -15.02
N ARG A 550 23.29 -12.93 -14.37
CA ARG A 550 23.30 -12.39 -12.99
C ARG A 550 23.26 -10.86 -12.93
N GLN A 551 23.33 -10.18 -14.08
CA GLN A 551 23.11 -8.73 -14.11
C GLN A 551 21.68 -8.47 -13.62
N GLY A 552 21.52 -7.50 -12.71
CA GLY A 552 20.26 -7.29 -11.99
C GLY A 552 20.37 -7.48 -10.48
N GLU A 553 21.34 -8.29 -10.01
CA GLU A 553 21.57 -8.50 -8.58
C GLU A 553 21.85 -7.17 -7.85
N ASN A 554 21.25 -6.97 -6.68
CA ASN A 554 21.35 -5.76 -5.86
C ASN A 554 20.82 -4.48 -6.55
N PHE A 555 19.70 -4.60 -7.27
CA PHE A 555 19.04 -3.47 -7.95
C PHE A 555 19.90 -2.80 -9.05
N GLU A 556 20.87 -3.53 -9.62
CA GLU A 556 21.55 -3.08 -10.85
C GLU A 556 20.56 -3.10 -12.02
N THR A 557 20.60 -2.11 -12.91
CA THR A 557 19.77 -2.17 -14.14
C THR A 557 20.17 -3.37 -14.99
N ALA A 558 19.18 -4.18 -15.39
CA ALA A 558 19.36 -5.37 -16.21
C ALA A 558 18.55 -5.26 -17.51
N PRO A 559 19.19 -5.26 -18.70
CA PRO A 559 18.47 -5.25 -19.95
C PRO A 559 17.47 -6.42 -20.05
N GLY A 560 16.21 -6.08 -20.26
CA GLY A 560 15.08 -6.98 -20.39
C GLY A 560 14.40 -7.38 -19.09
N PHE A 561 14.97 -7.08 -17.90
CA PHE A 561 14.47 -7.57 -16.62
C PHE A 561 14.22 -6.45 -15.62
N HIS A 562 13.00 -6.40 -15.08
CA HIS A 562 12.56 -5.44 -14.07
C HIS A 562 12.97 -5.91 -12.67
N GLU A 563 13.66 -5.06 -11.89
CA GLU A 563 14.08 -5.31 -10.48
C GLU A 563 14.62 -6.72 -10.18
N GLY A 564 15.34 -7.29 -11.13
CA GLY A 564 15.84 -8.64 -10.99
C GLY A 564 16.71 -9.07 -12.16
N SER A 565 17.16 -10.31 -12.09
CA SER A 565 18.02 -10.92 -13.11
C SER A 565 17.24 -11.91 -13.98
N ALA A 566 17.93 -12.46 -14.98
CA ALA A 566 17.37 -13.55 -15.79
C ALA A 566 16.95 -14.76 -14.93
N TRP A 567 17.63 -15.01 -13.80
CA TRP A 567 17.29 -16.13 -12.91
C TRP A 567 15.98 -15.89 -12.13
N ASN A 568 15.69 -14.65 -11.73
CA ASN A 568 14.44 -14.31 -11.04
C ASN A 568 13.21 -14.43 -11.96
N TYR A 569 13.41 -14.40 -13.28
CA TYR A 569 12.33 -14.55 -14.27
C TYR A 569 12.32 -15.91 -15.01
N THR A 570 13.35 -16.74 -14.88
CA THR A 570 13.49 -17.98 -15.69
C THR A 570 12.31 -18.94 -15.54
N PHE A 571 11.79 -19.09 -14.33
CA PHE A 571 10.70 -20.00 -14.02
C PHE A 571 9.35 -19.28 -13.90
N TYR A 572 9.30 -18.02 -14.30
CA TYR A 572 8.11 -17.18 -14.29
C TYR A 572 7.16 -17.51 -15.46
N VAL A 573 6.76 -18.78 -15.52
CA VAL A 573 5.83 -19.34 -16.51
C VAL A 573 4.82 -20.24 -15.77
N PRO A 574 4.08 -19.71 -14.77
CA PRO A 574 3.20 -20.52 -13.91
C PRO A 574 2.06 -21.20 -14.69
N HIS A 575 1.67 -20.64 -15.83
CA HIS A 575 0.64 -21.16 -16.73
C HIS A 575 1.06 -22.35 -17.59
N ASP A 576 2.37 -22.65 -17.69
CA ASP A 576 2.88 -23.74 -18.55
C ASP A 576 4.16 -24.40 -18.00
N VAL A 577 4.20 -24.69 -16.69
CA VAL A 577 5.36 -25.31 -16.00
C VAL A 577 5.88 -26.56 -16.71
N GLN A 578 4.98 -27.42 -17.20
CA GLN A 578 5.36 -28.64 -17.94
C GLN A 578 5.93 -28.34 -19.33
N GLY A 579 5.40 -27.31 -20.02
CA GLY A 579 5.94 -26.83 -21.28
C GLY A 579 7.33 -26.25 -21.13
N LEU A 580 7.56 -25.42 -20.10
CA LEU A 580 8.89 -24.90 -19.76
C LEU A 580 9.86 -26.04 -19.43
N ALA A 581 9.45 -27.04 -18.63
CA ALA A 581 10.28 -28.20 -18.35
C ALA A 581 10.67 -28.98 -19.61
N LYS A 582 9.75 -29.14 -20.57
CA LYS A 582 10.06 -29.74 -21.87
C LYS A 582 11.07 -28.90 -22.66
N LEU A 583 10.89 -27.58 -22.69
CA LEU A 583 11.79 -26.63 -23.36
C LEU A 583 13.22 -26.70 -22.78
N MET A 584 13.35 -26.84 -21.46
CA MET A 584 14.63 -26.98 -20.77
C MET A 584 15.31 -28.35 -20.97
N GLY A 585 14.65 -29.29 -21.65
CA GLY A 585 15.16 -30.63 -21.93
C GLY A 585 14.69 -31.70 -20.94
N GLY A 586 13.53 -31.51 -20.32
CA GLY A 586 12.80 -32.48 -19.51
C GLY A 586 12.93 -32.28 -18.01
N LYS A 587 12.12 -33.04 -17.25
CA LYS A 587 12.00 -32.98 -15.78
C LYS A 587 13.35 -32.81 -15.06
N LYS A 588 14.32 -33.67 -15.34
CA LYS A 588 15.59 -33.68 -14.59
C LYS A 588 16.34 -32.35 -14.72
N LYS A 589 16.43 -31.80 -15.93
CA LYS A 589 17.13 -30.52 -16.16
C LYS A 589 16.41 -29.34 -15.51
N PHE A 590 15.07 -29.33 -15.58
CA PHE A 590 14.27 -28.32 -14.91
C PHE A 590 14.51 -28.34 -13.40
N VAL A 591 14.38 -29.51 -12.76
CA VAL A 591 14.54 -29.67 -11.31
C VAL A 591 15.95 -29.35 -10.85
N ASP A 592 16.97 -29.84 -11.55
CA ASP A 592 18.37 -29.55 -11.23
C ASP A 592 18.64 -28.03 -11.36
N LYS A 593 18.02 -27.35 -12.34
CA LYS A 593 18.17 -25.91 -12.53
C LYS A 593 17.41 -25.08 -11.49
N LEU A 594 16.21 -25.50 -11.11
CA LEU A 594 15.43 -24.84 -10.05
C LEU A 594 16.15 -24.98 -8.71
N GLN A 595 16.71 -26.16 -8.40
CA GLN A 595 17.51 -26.35 -7.20
C GLN A 595 18.76 -25.46 -7.18
N MET A 596 19.43 -25.28 -8.34
CA MET A 596 20.59 -24.40 -8.48
C MET A 596 20.27 -22.94 -8.08
N VAL A 597 19.05 -22.44 -8.36
CA VAL A 597 18.64 -21.08 -7.94
C VAL A 597 18.73 -20.93 -6.42
N PHE A 598 18.29 -21.93 -5.65
CA PHE A 598 18.39 -21.91 -4.19
C PHE A 598 19.82 -22.17 -3.70
N ASP A 599 20.53 -23.13 -4.30
CA ASP A 599 21.88 -23.54 -3.87
C ASP A 599 22.92 -22.42 -4.09
N GLU A 600 22.74 -21.59 -5.12
CA GLU A 600 23.64 -20.48 -5.45
C GLU A 600 23.18 -19.11 -4.90
N GLY A 601 22.04 -19.07 -4.19
CA GLY A 601 21.51 -17.83 -3.61
C GLY A 601 20.99 -16.83 -4.64
N LEU A 602 20.38 -17.33 -5.73
CA LEU A 602 19.80 -16.53 -6.82
C LEU A 602 18.30 -16.26 -6.62
N TYR A 603 17.65 -16.93 -5.67
CA TYR A 603 16.27 -16.65 -5.26
C TYR A 603 16.24 -15.38 -4.41
N ASP A 604 15.38 -14.44 -4.75
CA ASP A 604 15.20 -13.21 -3.98
C ASP A 604 13.89 -13.24 -3.18
N PRO A 605 13.93 -13.47 -1.85
CA PRO A 605 12.73 -13.46 -1.02
C PRO A 605 12.13 -12.07 -0.83
N ALA A 606 12.85 -11.00 -1.21
CA ALA A 606 12.46 -9.61 -0.96
C ALA A 606 11.71 -8.99 -2.14
N ASN A 607 11.48 -9.74 -3.22
CA ASN A 607 10.78 -9.29 -4.41
C ASN A 607 9.90 -10.42 -5.00
N GLU A 608 8.91 -10.05 -5.78
CA GLU A 608 7.80 -10.88 -6.24
C GLU A 608 8.05 -11.83 -7.43
N PRO A 609 8.97 -11.60 -8.38
CA PRO A 609 9.05 -12.38 -9.62
C PRO A 609 9.23 -13.88 -9.42
N ASP A 610 10.02 -14.29 -8.42
CA ASP A 610 10.33 -15.70 -8.16
C ASP A 610 9.57 -16.31 -6.97
N ILE A 611 8.57 -15.59 -6.43
CA ILE A 611 7.81 -15.95 -5.22
C ILE A 611 7.21 -17.38 -5.25
N ALA A 612 6.87 -17.89 -6.44
CA ALA A 612 6.28 -19.22 -6.63
C ALA A 612 7.31 -20.36 -6.75
N TYR A 613 8.60 -20.05 -6.91
CA TYR A 613 9.66 -21.02 -7.22
C TYR A 613 9.74 -22.20 -6.23
N PRO A 614 9.63 -22.00 -4.90
CA PRO A 614 9.67 -23.10 -3.93
C PRO A 614 8.60 -24.17 -4.17
N TYR A 615 7.45 -23.78 -4.74
CA TYR A 615 6.31 -24.65 -4.99
C TYR A 615 6.43 -25.42 -6.31
N LEU A 616 7.31 -25.01 -7.23
CA LEU A 616 7.42 -25.62 -8.55
C LEU A 616 7.92 -27.08 -8.53
N PHE A 617 8.64 -27.51 -7.49
CA PHE A 617 9.04 -28.92 -7.35
C PHE A 617 7.83 -29.86 -7.25
N SER A 618 6.71 -29.38 -6.69
CA SER A 618 5.49 -30.17 -6.51
C SER A 618 4.82 -30.58 -7.83
N TYR A 619 5.16 -29.94 -8.95
CA TYR A 619 4.71 -30.34 -10.28
C TYR A 619 5.38 -31.63 -10.79
N PHE A 620 6.43 -32.12 -10.12
CA PHE A 620 7.22 -33.26 -10.58
C PHE A 620 7.26 -34.40 -9.57
N LYS A 621 6.54 -35.48 -9.89
CA LYS A 621 6.44 -36.69 -9.05
C LYS A 621 7.80 -37.17 -8.53
N GLY A 622 7.97 -37.26 -7.22
CA GLY A 622 9.19 -37.66 -6.52
C GLY A 622 10.11 -36.51 -6.09
N GLU A 623 9.82 -35.26 -6.45
CA GLU A 623 10.58 -34.07 -6.04
C GLU A 623 9.84 -33.19 -5.04
N GLU A 624 8.60 -33.54 -4.65
CA GLU A 624 7.72 -32.75 -3.78
C GLU A 624 8.34 -32.45 -2.40
N TRP A 625 9.21 -33.35 -1.93
CA TRP A 625 9.97 -33.18 -0.68
C TRP A 625 10.86 -31.93 -0.69
N ARG A 626 11.29 -31.46 -1.88
CA ARG A 626 12.06 -30.22 -2.02
C ARG A 626 11.20 -29.01 -1.73
N THR A 627 9.95 -28.96 -2.19
CA THR A 627 9.01 -27.90 -1.80
C THR A 627 8.86 -27.85 -0.29
N GLN A 628 8.59 -28.99 0.36
CA GLN A 628 8.41 -29.05 1.82
C GLN A 628 9.66 -28.56 2.57
N LYS A 629 10.85 -28.94 2.10
CA LYS A 629 12.12 -28.52 2.69
C LYS A 629 12.36 -27.03 2.46
N THR A 630 12.31 -26.57 1.22
CA THR A 630 12.65 -25.20 0.84
C THR A 630 11.69 -24.19 1.46
N VAL A 631 10.37 -24.41 1.39
CA VAL A 631 9.38 -23.50 2.02
C VAL A 631 9.63 -23.38 3.52
N LYS A 632 9.88 -24.50 4.20
CA LYS A 632 10.21 -24.49 5.64
C LYS A 632 11.48 -23.68 5.93
N GLU A 633 12.55 -23.89 5.16
CA GLU A 633 13.82 -23.17 5.33
C GLU A 633 13.66 -21.67 5.06
N LEU A 634 12.86 -21.28 4.08
CA LEU A 634 12.56 -19.89 3.76
C LEU A 634 11.74 -19.20 4.86
N LEU A 635 10.67 -19.86 5.35
CA LEU A 635 9.88 -19.38 6.48
C LEU A 635 10.74 -19.16 7.72
N GLU A 636 11.57 -20.13 8.09
CA GLU A 636 12.46 -20.04 9.25
C GLU A 636 13.52 -18.93 9.11
N LYS A 637 13.97 -18.65 7.88
CA LYS A 637 15.03 -17.67 7.61
C LYS A 637 14.50 -16.24 7.56
N TYR A 638 13.40 -16.02 6.85
CA TYR A 638 12.98 -14.68 6.44
C TYR A 638 11.81 -14.11 7.24
N TYR A 639 11.03 -14.96 7.91
CA TYR A 639 9.85 -14.52 8.66
C TYR A 639 10.05 -14.73 10.15
N ARG A 640 10.15 -13.63 10.91
CA ARG A 640 10.47 -13.63 12.34
C ARG A 640 9.53 -12.70 13.11
N PRO A 641 9.27 -12.95 14.40
CA PRO A 641 8.47 -12.06 15.24
C PRO A 641 9.30 -10.86 15.73
N GLU A 642 9.94 -10.15 14.80
CA GLU A 642 10.86 -9.04 15.08
C GLU A 642 10.60 -7.89 14.09
N PRO A 643 11.01 -6.65 14.39
CA PRO A 643 10.79 -5.52 13.50
C PRO A 643 11.33 -5.68 12.07
N ASP A 644 12.40 -6.47 11.89
CA ASP A 644 13.00 -6.81 10.59
C ASP A 644 12.50 -8.17 10.03
N GLY A 645 11.34 -8.61 10.51
CA GLY A 645 10.80 -9.96 10.34
C GLY A 645 10.09 -10.24 9.01
N ILE A 646 10.28 -9.39 7.99
CA ILE A 646 9.83 -9.59 6.60
C ILE A 646 11.06 -9.31 5.70
N PRO A 647 11.27 -10.11 4.63
CA PRO A 647 12.50 -10.06 3.83
C PRO A 647 12.75 -8.77 3.06
N GLY A 648 11.70 -8.08 2.64
CA GLY A 648 11.72 -6.83 1.87
C GLY A 648 10.39 -6.10 2.04
N ASN A 649 10.05 -5.22 1.12
CA ASN A 649 8.76 -4.55 1.09
C ASN A 649 7.64 -5.58 1.26
N ASP A 650 6.62 -5.26 2.07
CA ASP A 650 5.50 -6.18 2.22
C ASP A 650 4.54 -6.17 1.01
N ASP A 651 4.68 -5.16 0.15
CA ASP A 651 3.95 -4.90 -1.09
C ASP A 651 2.46 -5.11 -0.95
N THR A 652 1.90 -4.30 -0.05
CA THR A 652 0.48 -4.27 0.31
C THR A 652 -0.07 -5.60 0.83
N GLY A 653 0.79 -6.43 1.43
CA GLY A 653 0.44 -7.72 2.02
C GLY A 653 0.83 -8.93 1.19
N THR A 654 1.54 -8.76 0.07
CA THR A 654 1.98 -9.84 -0.83
C THR A 654 3.00 -10.76 -0.14
N MET A 655 4.02 -10.20 0.51
CA MET A 655 5.01 -11.00 1.24
C MET A 655 4.41 -11.64 2.49
N SER A 656 3.54 -10.93 3.19
CA SER A 656 2.78 -11.47 4.31
C SER A 656 1.84 -12.62 3.90
N ALA A 657 1.13 -12.48 2.78
CA ALA A 657 0.25 -13.53 2.25
C ALA A 657 1.02 -14.78 1.85
N TRP A 658 2.27 -14.65 1.37
CA TRP A 658 3.13 -15.79 1.09
C TRP A 658 3.41 -16.65 2.34
N ALA A 659 3.61 -16.02 3.50
CA ALA A 659 3.84 -16.74 4.75
C ALA A 659 2.56 -17.35 5.35
N VAL A 660 1.39 -16.81 5.00
CA VAL A 660 0.08 -17.31 5.42
C VAL A 660 -0.33 -18.57 4.63
N PHE A 661 0.01 -18.63 3.33
CA PHE A 661 -0.21 -19.81 2.48
C PHE A 661 0.73 -20.98 2.83
#